data_AF-A0A951JW92-F1
#
_entry.id   AF-A0A951JW92-F1
#
_cell.length_a   1.000
_cell.length_b   1.000
_cell.length_c   1.000
_cell.angle_alpha   90.00
_cell.angle_beta   90.00
_cell.angle_gamma   90.00
#
_symmetry.space_group_name_H-M   'P 1'
#
loop_
_entity.id
_entity.type
_entity.pdbx_description
1 polymer ?
#
loop_
_entity_poly.entity_id
_entity_poly.type
_entity_poly.pdbx_seq_one_letter_code
_entity_poly.pdbx_strand_id
1 'polypeptide(L)'
;MNRVEGRIVAIDGPSGVGKSTVARGVADALDVPHIDTGALYRAVTLAVLRAGVDPHDEDATARVAEQRQIERRDGRTYLDGDDVDDQLRGDGVTAAVSAVSAHPGVRAALIDVQRDAVLPGGGVVEGRDIGTVVFPDADLKVWLTADADERARRRAAQQDIADQSSVAAELARRDATDAGRSLAPLAKAEDAWEIDTTDMSPGETIQAVVALARAVWGQEPHEEPEAPPQTEQLDQAALDAAALRAIAPTRRALPRVAVIGRPNVGKSTFVNRVIGHRAAIVEQKPGVTRDRTEHVATWRGRAFTIVDTGGWEHGADGMAGRVVEQAEKAVAEADLAIFLVDATVGALADDERYAKLLRRAGTPVLLVANKVDSPKQEPLIHELYGLGLGDPLPVSAAHGRAMGDVLDAIVDVLPEDTPESPPDESGIPRVAVVGRPNVGKSSLFNQLLGEERSIVDPVPHTTRDAVDTLVTIDGEPWVFVDTAGLRRRYRHGEDTELYSADRTRRAVETADLALFVVDGSEPIGEQDQRLAAMVRDAGCGIVLAVNKWDLVDDERRSDLERELERLLGFAGWAPRVNVSALTGRGVGRIVPWLRKVYDAYRTRIPTGELNTWLGEVTERVPPPPGPGGRSARLKYVTQPATGPPTLVLFGSGQLTPAYQRYLERTLRERYGLVGTPVRLRLRGGRRAERSR
;
A
#
# COMPACT_ATOMS: atom_id res chain seq x y z
N MET A 1 33.51 3.36 -34.63
CA MET A 1 33.22 4.17 -33.43
C MET A 1 32.58 3.21 -32.45
N ASN A 2 33.31 2.85 -31.39
CA ASN A 2 32.91 1.77 -30.48
C ASN A 2 31.62 2.17 -29.76
N ARG A 3 30.56 1.38 -29.93
CA ARG A 3 29.38 1.45 -29.07
C ARG A 3 29.84 1.19 -27.65
N VAL A 4 29.49 2.09 -26.74
CA VAL A 4 29.70 1.97 -25.30
C VAL A 4 28.94 0.71 -24.85
N GLU A 5 29.60 -0.22 -24.17
CA GLU A 5 29.04 -1.52 -23.77
C GLU A 5 27.97 -1.45 -22.65
N GLY A 6 27.59 -0.25 -22.20
CA GLY A 6 26.59 -0.03 -21.14
C GLY A 6 25.32 0.65 -21.66
N ARG A 7 24.15 0.14 -21.25
CA ARG A 7 22.84 0.71 -21.57
C ARG A 7 22.58 2.00 -20.78
N ILE A 8 22.14 3.08 -21.43
CA ILE A 8 21.98 4.41 -20.85
C ILE A 8 20.52 4.88 -20.95
N VAL A 9 19.97 5.32 -19.81
CA VAL A 9 18.68 6.03 -19.75
C VAL A 9 18.93 7.48 -19.34
N ALA A 10 18.65 8.42 -20.23
CA ALA A 10 18.73 9.85 -19.97
C ALA A 10 17.37 10.38 -19.48
N ILE A 11 17.34 11.03 -18.31
CA ILE A 11 16.12 11.65 -17.75
C ILE A 11 16.35 13.16 -17.58
N ASP A 12 15.68 13.94 -18.42
CA ASP A 12 15.74 15.40 -18.45
C ASP A 12 14.38 16.03 -18.09
N GLY A 13 14.40 17.34 -17.87
CA GLY A 13 13.19 18.14 -17.66
C GLY A 13 13.40 19.35 -16.75
N PRO A 14 12.38 20.22 -16.61
CA PRO A 14 12.45 21.43 -15.78
C PRO A 14 12.65 21.15 -14.28
N SER A 15 12.95 22.20 -13.51
CA SER A 15 13.04 22.06 -12.04
C SER A 15 11.67 21.74 -11.43
N GLY A 16 11.64 20.92 -10.37
CA GLY A 16 10.42 20.59 -9.63
C GLY A 16 9.58 19.44 -10.18
N VAL A 17 9.94 18.85 -11.34
CA VAL A 17 9.21 17.71 -11.94
C VAL A 17 9.49 16.35 -11.26
N GLY A 18 10.49 16.28 -10.38
CA GLY A 18 10.80 15.06 -9.63
C GLY A 18 11.88 14.14 -10.23
N LYS A 19 12.69 14.64 -11.17
CA LYS A 19 13.78 13.90 -11.85
C LYS A 19 14.60 13.01 -10.91
N SER A 20 15.13 13.55 -9.80
CA SER A 20 16.01 12.77 -8.91
C SER A 20 15.31 11.64 -8.19
N THR A 21 14.01 11.77 -7.97
CA THR A 21 13.21 10.69 -7.38
C THR A 21 12.91 9.63 -8.43
N VAL A 22 12.56 10.06 -9.65
CA VAL A 22 12.26 9.15 -10.77
C VAL A 22 13.52 8.41 -11.21
N ALA A 23 14.63 9.10 -11.43
CA ALA A 23 15.88 8.52 -11.90
C ALA A 23 16.47 7.50 -10.92
N ARG A 24 16.44 7.76 -9.61
CA ARG A 24 16.81 6.75 -8.61
C ARG A 24 15.89 5.55 -8.65
N GLY A 25 14.58 5.76 -8.70
CA GLY A 25 13.63 4.65 -8.74
C GLY A 25 13.73 3.82 -10.02
N VAL A 26 14.03 4.44 -11.16
CA VAL A 26 14.26 3.74 -12.44
C VAL A 26 15.57 2.97 -12.39
N ALA A 27 16.64 3.56 -11.84
CA ALA A 27 17.93 2.90 -11.67
C ALA A 27 17.80 1.65 -10.79
N ASP A 28 17.14 1.79 -9.63
CA ASP A 28 16.86 0.71 -8.69
C ASP A 28 16.03 -0.40 -9.34
N ALA A 29 15.02 -0.04 -10.16
CA ALA A 29 14.13 -1.02 -10.82
C ALA A 29 14.75 -1.73 -12.04
N LEU A 30 15.83 -1.17 -12.59
CA LEU A 30 16.57 -1.72 -13.73
C LEU A 30 17.89 -2.38 -13.32
N ASP A 31 18.25 -2.32 -12.02
CA ASP A 31 19.53 -2.78 -11.46
C ASP A 31 20.74 -2.18 -12.20
N VAL A 32 20.69 -0.87 -12.41
CA VAL A 32 21.78 -0.10 -13.03
C VAL A 32 22.17 1.09 -12.16
N PRO A 33 23.40 1.61 -12.24
CA PRO A 33 23.82 2.76 -11.45
C PRO A 33 22.96 4.01 -11.70
N HIS A 34 22.70 4.78 -10.64
CA HIS A 34 22.13 6.13 -10.73
C HIS A 34 23.25 7.19 -10.72
N ILE A 35 23.25 8.06 -11.72
CA ILE A 35 24.23 9.15 -11.86
C ILE A 35 23.53 10.51 -11.70
N ASP A 36 23.70 11.09 -10.51
CA ASP A 36 23.30 12.46 -10.19
C ASP A 36 24.35 13.44 -10.75
N THR A 37 24.13 13.97 -11.95
CA THR A 37 25.03 14.96 -12.56
C THR A 37 25.02 16.29 -11.78
N GLY A 38 23.96 16.58 -11.03
CA GLY A 38 23.86 17.75 -10.18
C GLY A 38 24.90 17.77 -9.06
N ALA A 39 25.35 16.60 -8.59
CA ALA A 39 26.43 16.50 -7.62
C ALA A 39 27.78 16.98 -8.17
N LEU A 40 28.06 16.77 -9.47
CA LEU A 40 29.31 17.22 -10.10
C LEU A 40 29.37 18.75 -10.18
N TYR A 41 28.27 19.40 -10.55
CA TYR A 41 28.17 20.87 -10.52
C TYR A 41 28.33 21.44 -9.10
N ARG A 42 27.80 20.74 -8.09
CA ARG A 42 28.00 21.12 -6.68
C ARG A 42 29.45 20.93 -6.23
N ALA A 43 30.15 19.91 -6.73
CA ALA A 43 31.57 19.71 -6.44
C ALA A 43 32.44 20.83 -7.03
N VAL A 44 32.18 21.25 -8.28
CA VAL A 44 32.83 22.44 -8.86
C VAL A 44 32.51 23.68 -8.02
N THR A 45 31.25 23.87 -7.64
CA THR A 45 30.84 25.02 -6.81
C THR A 45 31.58 25.03 -5.47
N LEU A 46 31.73 23.89 -4.81
CA LEU A 46 32.51 23.77 -3.59
C LEU A 46 33.99 24.12 -3.83
N ALA A 47 34.57 23.69 -4.95
CA ALA A 47 35.95 24.01 -5.30
C ALA A 47 36.16 25.52 -5.53
N VAL A 48 35.19 26.18 -6.20
CA VAL A 48 35.17 27.63 -6.44
C VAL A 48 35.14 28.40 -5.13
N LEU A 49 34.25 27.99 -4.22
CA LEU A 49 34.13 28.61 -2.89
C LEU A 49 35.39 28.38 -2.04
N ARG A 50 35.98 27.18 -2.07
CA ARG A 50 37.24 26.87 -1.38
C ARG A 50 38.42 27.69 -1.93
N ALA A 51 38.41 28.01 -3.22
CA ALA A 51 39.41 28.85 -3.86
C ALA A 51 39.20 30.36 -3.61
N GLY A 52 38.10 30.76 -2.99
CA GLY A 52 37.75 32.17 -2.78
C GLY A 52 37.42 32.92 -4.07
N VAL A 53 37.02 32.20 -5.12
CA VAL A 53 36.63 32.76 -6.42
C VAL A 53 35.17 33.18 -6.36
N ASP A 54 34.83 34.32 -6.97
CA ASP A 54 33.44 34.76 -7.10
C ASP A 54 32.67 33.80 -8.03
N PRO A 55 31.58 33.16 -7.57
CA PRO A 55 30.73 32.29 -8.41
C PRO A 55 30.16 32.95 -9.67
N HIS A 56 30.19 34.27 -9.78
CA HIS A 56 29.71 35.02 -10.95
C HIS A 56 30.83 35.35 -11.96
N ASP A 57 32.10 35.14 -11.61
CA ASP A 57 33.23 35.32 -12.53
C ASP A 57 33.39 34.07 -13.41
N GLU A 58 32.87 34.15 -14.63
CA GLU A 58 32.86 33.04 -15.59
C GLU A 58 34.26 32.47 -15.85
N ASP A 59 35.23 33.34 -16.16
CA ASP A 59 36.58 32.95 -16.53
C ASP A 59 37.33 32.31 -15.35
N ALA A 60 37.19 32.88 -14.15
CA ALA A 60 37.81 32.32 -12.95
C ALA A 60 37.17 30.99 -12.53
N THR A 61 35.85 30.87 -12.66
CA THR A 61 35.11 29.65 -12.33
C THR A 61 35.46 28.52 -13.30
N ALA A 62 35.56 28.81 -14.60
CA ALA A 62 35.98 27.84 -15.61
C ALA A 62 37.39 27.29 -15.35
N ARG A 63 38.35 28.18 -15.03
CA ARG A 63 39.72 27.76 -14.65
C ARG A 63 39.73 26.82 -13.44
N VAL A 64 38.87 27.08 -12.44
CA VAL A 64 38.76 26.18 -11.28
C VAL A 64 38.17 24.83 -11.71
N ALA A 65 37.17 24.80 -12.58
CA ALA A 65 36.60 23.55 -13.08
C ALA A 65 37.62 22.70 -13.85
N GLU A 66 38.48 23.32 -14.66
CA GLU A 66 39.53 22.64 -15.44
C GLU A 66 40.70 22.13 -14.59
N GLN A 67 41.02 22.81 -13.49
CA GLN A 67 42.19 22.49 -12.65
C GLN A 67 41.92 21.42 -11.59
N ARG A 68 40.65 21.09 -11.34
CA ARG A 68 40.24 20.23 -10.22
C ARG A 68 39.88 18.84 -10.72
N GLN A 69 40.29 17.82 -9.97
CA GLN A 69 39.96 16.43 -10.28
C GLN A 69 38.65 16.08 -9.58
N ILE A 70 37.60 15.87 -10.37
CA ILE A 70 36.27 15.49 -9.85
C ILE A 70 35.96 14.08 -10.31
N GLU A 71 35.68 13.21 -9.36
CA GLU A 71 35.36 11.81 -9.63
C GLU A 71 34.09 11.40 -8.88
N ARG A 72 33.30 10.53 -9.50
CA ARG A 72 32.19 9.86 -8.82
C ARG A 72 32.42 8.37 -8.85
N ARG A 73 32.53 7.75 -7.67
CA ARG A 73 32.71 6.29 -7.49
C ARG A 73 31.85 5.81 -6.34
N ASP A 74 31.25 4.63 -6.50
CA ASP A 74 30.37 4.00 -5.49
C ASP A 74 29.25 4.93 -4.97
N GLY A 75 28.72 5.79 -5.84
CA GLY A 75 27.67 6.75 -5.50
C GLY A 75 28.13 7.97 -4.68
N ARG A 76 29.44 8.12 -4.43
CA ARG A 76 30.04 9.25 -3.70
C ARG A 76 30.85 10.15 -4.61
N THR A 77 30.94 11.43 -4.24
CA THR A 77 31.65 12.47 -5.02
C THR A 77 32.97 12.82 -4.34
N TYR A 78 34.06 12.75 -5.10
CA TYR A 78 35.40 13.09 -4.66
C TYR A 78 35.90 14.34 -5.40
N LEU A 79 36.50 15.27 -4.67
CA LEU A 79 37.13 16.47 -5.19
C LEU A 79 38.60 16.47 -4.77
N ASP A 80 39.51 16.40 -5.75
CA ASP A 80 40.96 16.26 -5.55
C ASP A 80 41.32 15.08 -4.62
N GLY A 81 40.52 14.00 -4.66
CA GLY A 81 40.68 12.80 -3.84
C GLY A 81 39.96 12.83 -2.49
N ASP A 82 39.44 13.99 -2.06
CA ASP A 82 38.68 14.13 -0.81
C ASP A 82 37.20 13.80 -1.02
N ASP A 83 36.62 13.01 -0.11
CA ASP A 83 35.17 12.77 -0.08
C ASP A 83 34.43 14.04 0.38
N VAL A 84 33.60 14.60 -0.50
CA VAL A 84 32.92 15.88 -0.28
C VAL A 84 31.40 15.77 -0.23
N ASP A 85 30.83 14.56 -0.24
CA ASP A 85 29.38 14.36 -0.44
C ASP A 85 28.52 15.11 0.61
N ASP A 86 28.96 15.09 1.88
CA ASP A 86 28.28 15.80 2.98
C ASP A 86 28.34 17.33 2.83
N GLN A 87 29.34 17.85 2.13
CA GLN A 87 29.57 19.29 1.92
C GLN A 87 28.80 19.83 0.71
N LEU A 88 28.43 18.98 -0.25
CA LEU A 88 27.76 19.39 -1.49
C LEU A 88 26.37 20.02 -1.26
N ARG A 89 25.75 19.73 -0.13
CA ARG A 89 24.42 20.24 0.25
C ARG A 89 24.47 21.41 1.23
N GLY A 90 25.67 21.89 1.60
CA GLY A 90 25.82 23.04 2.48
C GLY A 90 25.20 24.32 1.90
N ASP A 91 24.81 25.24 2.78
CA ASP A 91 24.08 26.47 2.41
C ASP A 91 24.83 27.32 1.39
N GLY A 92 26.15 27.46 1.54
CA GLY A 92 26.99 28.20 0.60
C GLY A 92 26.99 27.60 -0.81
N VAL A 93 27.11 26.27 -0.92
CA VAL A 93 27.06 25.56 -2.21
C VAL A 93 25.68 25.68 -2.84
N THR A 94 24.63 25.52 -2.03
CA THR A 94 23.24 25.63 -2.49
C THR A 94 22.90 27.04 -3.00
N ALA A 95 23.46 28.08 -2.39
CA ALA A 95 23.30 29.46 -2.83
C ALA A 95 24.06 29.76 -4.14
N ALA A 96 25.25 29.18 -4.33
CA ALA A 96 26.15 29.53 -5.44
C ALA A 96 26.01 28.65 -6.69
N VAL A 97 25.51 27.41 -6.57
CA VAL A 97 25.52 26.42 -7.68
C VAL A 97 24.77 26.89 -8.93
N SER A 98 23.74 27.72 -8.77
CA SER A 98 22.97 28.25 -9.90
C SER A 98 23.78 29.22 -10.76
N ALA A 99 24.70 29.99 -10.16
CA ALA A 99 25.59 30.89 -10.90
C ALA A 99 26.68 30.08 -11.61
N VAL A 100 27.33 29.17 -10.87
CA VAL A 100 28.41 28.31 -11.39
C VAL A 100 27.96 27.43 -12.55
N SER A 101 26.79 26.78 -12.45
CA SER A 101 26.28 25.87 -13.49
C SER A 101 25.74 26.58 -14.74
N ALA A 102 25.60 27.90 -14.70
CA ALA A 102 25.21 28.71 -15.85
C ALA A 102 26.40 29.05 -16.76
N HIS A 103 27.64 28.93 -16.26
CA HIS A 103 28.85 29.29 -17.01
C HIS A 103 29.20 28.23 -18.08
N PRO A 104 29.29 28.61 -19.36
CA PRO A 104 29.65 27.72 -20.46
C PRO A 104 30.96 26.94 -20.23
N GLY A 105 32.01 27.60 -19.72
CA GLY A 105 33.30 26.95 -19.45
C GLY A 105 33.22 25.83 -18.42
N VAL A 106 32.40 26.00 -17.38
CA VAL A 106 32.15 24.96 -16.37
C VAL A 106 31.41 23.77 -16.96
N ARG A 107 30.39 24.02 -17.80
CA ARG A 107 29.64 22.95 -18.46
C ARG A 107 30.54 22.15 -19.39
N ALA A 108 31.36 22.84 -20.21
CA ALA A 108 32.31 22.21 -21.12
C ALA A 108 33.31 21.32 -20.37
N ALA A 109 33.89 21.82 -19.27
CA ALA A 109 34.83 21.05 -18.44
C ALA A 109 34.19 19.80 -17.81
N LEU A 110 32.88 19.81 -17.53
CA LEU A 110 32.17 18.69 -16.91
C LEU A 110 31.58 17.68 -17.89
N ILE A 111 31.55 17.92 -19.20
CA ILE A 111 30.98 16.96 -20.16
C ILE A 111 31.74 15.63 -20.10
N ASP A 112 33.06 15.69 -20.16
CA ASP A 112 33.89 14.47 -20.16
C ASP A 112 33.84 13.77 -18.80
N VAL A 113 33.82 14.52 -17.69
CA VAL A 113 33.65 13.97 -16.34
C VAL A 113 32.29 13.25 -16.18
N GLN A 114 31.22 13.83 -16.74
CA GLN A 114 29.89 13.20 -16.74
C GLN A 114 29.86 11.93 -17.59
N ARG A 115 30.57 11.91 -18.72
CA ARG A 115 30.68 10.72 -19.57
C ARG A 115 31.46 9.62 -18.88
N ASP A 116 32.65 9.92 -18.36
CA ASP A 116 33.51 8.97 -17.68
C ASP A 116 32.84 8.34 -16.45
N ALA A 117 31.96 9.08 -15.77
CA ALA A 117 31.17 8.56 -14.65
C ALA A 117 30.12 7.49 -15.05
N VAL A 118 29.83 7.32 -16.34
CA VAL A 118 28.75 6.44 -16.85
C VAL A 118 29.29 5.35 -17.79
N LEU A 119 30.27 5.69 -18.65
CA LEU A 119 30.74 4.87 -19.76
C LEU A 119 31.23 3.44 -19.39
N PRO A 120 31.81 3.16 -18.21
CA PRO A 120 32.28 1.80 -17.88
C PRO A 120 31.18 0.75 -17.68
N GLY A 121 29.91 1.15 -17.50
CA GLY A 121 28.83 0.21 -17.14
C GLY A 121 27.40 0.62 -17.51
N GLY A 122 27.18 1.82 -18.07
CA GLY A 122 25.84 2.33 -18.33
C GLY A 122 25.13 2.76 -17.04
N GLY A 123 23.88 3.21 -17.14
CA GLY A 123 23.12 3.69 -16.00
C GLY A 123 21.98 4.63 -16.33
N VAL A 124 21.25 5.03 -15.28
CA VAL A 124 20.26 6.11 -15.36
C VAL A 124 20.93 7.42 -14.99
N VAL A 125 20.95 8.34 -15.94
CA VAL A 125 21.60 9.65 -15.79
C VAL A 125 20.53 10.72 -15.76
N GLU A 126 20.50 11.52 -14.70
CA GLU A 126 19.57 12.65 -14.61
C GLU A 126 20.25 13.99 -14.83
N GLY A 127 19.52 14.94 -15.41
CA GLY A 127 20.02 16.30 -15.59
C GLY A 127 19.04 17.21 -16.31
N ARG A 128 19.58 18.14 -17.10
CA ARG A 128 18.81 19.13 -17.87
C ARG A 128 19.04 19.03 -19.38
N ASP A 129 20.16 18.44 -19.75
CA ASP A 129 20.76 18.38 -21.09
C ASP A 129 21.43 17.02 -21.33
N ILE A 130 21.01 15.97 -20.63
CA ILE A 130 21.61 14.64 -20.73
C ILE A 130 21.37 14.05 -22.11
N GLY A 131 20.12 13.99 -22.56
CA GLY A 131 19.73 13.41 -23.84
C GLY A 131 20.03 14.29 -25.05
N THR A 132 20.36 15.58 -24.84
CA THR A 132 20.70 16.51 -25.93
C THR A 132 22.20 16.73 -26.10
N VAL A 133 22.98 16.74 -25.01
CA VAL A 133 24.40 17.13 -25.04
C VAL A 133 25.32 16.04 -24.49
N VAL A 134 25.03 15.50 -23.31
CA VAL A 134 25.95 14.58 -22.62
C VAL A 134 25.95 13.20 -23.28
N PHE A 135 24.76 12.61 -23.47
CA PHE A 135 24.51 11.32 -24.12
C PHE A 135 23.44 11.46 -25.22
N PRO A 136 23.76 12.09 -26.36
CA PRO A 136 22.86 12.18 -27.51
C PRO A 136 22.56 10.80 -28.14
N ASP A 137 23.34 9.78 -27.82
CA ASP A 137 23.14 8.40 -28.29
C ASP A 137 22.63 7.47 -27.17
N ALA A 138 22.04 8.01 -26.09
CA ALA A 138 21.44 7.19 -25.03
C ALA A 138 20.32 6.29 -25.58
N ASP A 139 20.23 5.05 -25.10
CA ASP A 139 19.23 4.07 -25.57
C ASP A 139 17.80 4.58 -25.35
N LEU A 140 17.55 5.21 -24.21
CA LEU A 140 16.26 5.84 -23.91
C LEU A 140 16.48 7.26 -23.40
N LYS A 141 15.75 8.21 -23.99
CA LYS A 141 15.67 9.60 -23.51
C LYS A 141 14.25 9.89 -23.04
N VAL A 142 14.13 10.41 -21.83
CA VAL A 142 12.85 10.78 -21.21
C VAL A 142 12.87 12.25 -20.82
N TRP A 143 11.81 12.95 -21.20
CA TRP A 143 11.58 14.33 -20.82
C TRP A 143 10.37 14.43 -19.89
N LEU A 144 10.62 14.76 -18.62
CA LEU A 144 9.57 14.91 -17.63
C LEU A 144 8.99 16.32 -17.63
N THR A 145 7.67 16.42 -17.66
CA THR A 145 6.92 17.68 -17.51
C THR A 145 5.98 17.63 -16.31
N ALA A 146 5.54 18.79 -15.86
CA ALA A 146 4.46 18.96 -14.89
C ALA A 146 3.98 20.42 -14.90
N ASP A 147 2.71 20.62 -14.55
CA ASP A 147 2.12 21.95 -14.39
C ASP A 147 2.88 22.81 -13.38
N ALA A 148 2.93 24.11 -13.62
CA ALA A 148 3.69 25.05 -12.79
C ALA A 148 3.28 25.00 -11.31
N ASP A 149 1.97 24.86 -11.05
CA ASP A 149 1.41 24.77 -9.69
C ASP A 149 1.80 23.46 -9.00
N GLU A 150 1.84 22.36 -9.75
CA GLU A 150 2.30 21.06 -9.25
C GLU A 150 3.77 21.11 -8.86
N ARG A 151 4.60 21.69 -9.73
CA ARG A 151 6.05 21.85 -9.49
C ARG A 151 6.32 22.76 -8.29
N ALA A 152 5.56 23.85 -8.16
CA ALA A 152 5.65 24.77 -7.03
C ALA A 152 5.25 24.09 -5.71
N ARG A 153 4.15 23.34 -5.70
CA ARG A 153 3.69 22.60 -4.51
C ARG A 153 4.68 21.51 -4.09
N ARG A 154 5.20 20.72 -5.03
CA ARG A 154 6.24 19.71 -4.77
C ARG A 154 7.49 20.35 -4.16
N ARG A 155 7.88 21.52 -4.68
CA ARG A 155 9.08 22.22 -4.22
C ARG A 155 8.90 22.89 -2.86
N ALA A 156 7.74 23.51 -2.63
CA ALA A 156 7.35 24.08 -1.35
C ALA A 156 7.35 23.02 -0.23
N ALA A 157 6.81 21.82 -0.52
CA ALA A 157 6.82 20.70 0.42
C ALA A 157 8.24 20.19 0.75
N GLN A 158 9.18 20.25 -0.19
CA GLN A 158 10.58 19.86 0.05
C GLN A 158 11.36 20.86 0.91
N GLN A 159 10.97 22.14 0.87
CA GLN A 159 11.70 23.23 1.52
C GLN A 159 10.98 23.78 2.76
N ASP A 160 9.85 23.17 3.14
CA ASP A 160 8.96 23.63 4.22
C ASP A 160 8.55 25.11 4.07
N ILE A 161 8.29 25.53 2.82
CA ILE A 161 7.91 26.91 2.47
C ILE A 161 6.39 26.98 2.35
N ALA A 162 5.76 27.87 3.13
CA ALA A 162 4.31 28.04 3.12
C ALA A 162 3.77 28.77 1.87
N ASP A 163 4.57 29.67 1.27
CA ASP A 163 4.15 30.47 0.11
C ASP A 163 4.52 29.79 -1.21
N GLN A 164 3.55 29.13 -1.83
CA GLN A 164 3.72 28.44 -3.12
C GLN A 164 3.88 29.42 -4.29
N SER A 165 3.40 30.67 -4.17
CA SER A 165 3.41 31.64 -5.26
C SER A 165 4.81 32.20 -5.55
N SER A 166 5.60 32.46 -4.51
CA SER A 166 7.01 32.85 -4.64
C SER A 166 7.86 31.72 -5.20
N VAL A 167 7.61 30.47 -4.79
CA VAL A 167 8.28 29.27 -5.33
C VAL A 167 7.98 29.09 -6.82
N ALA A 168 6.73 29.27 -7.24
CA ALA A 168 6.34 29.21 -8.66
C ALA A 168 7.07 30.27 -9.50
N ALA A 169 7.14 31.51 -9.02
CA ALA A 169 7.83 32.61 -9.70
C ALA A 169 9.36 32.42 -9.77
N GLU A 170 9.97 31.78 -8.77
CA GLU A 170 11.39 31.40 -8.79
C GLU A 170 11.66 30.28 -9.80
N LEU A 171 10.82 29.25 -9.82
CA LEU A 171 10.92 28.15 -10.79
C LEU A 171 10.78 28.65 -12.24
N ALA A 172 9.79 29.50 -12.51
CA ALA A 172 9.57 30.07 -13.84
C ALA A 172 10.76 30.93 -14.32
N ARG A 173 11.33 31.77 -13.44
CA ARG A 173 12.55 32.55 -13.77
C ARG A 173 13.73 31.64 -14.07
N ARG A 174 13.90 30.56 -13.29
CA ARG A 174 14.98 29.59 -13.52
C ARG A 174 14.83 28.88 -14.85
N ASP A 175 13.64 28.39 -15.16
CA ASP A 175 13.39 27.68 -16.42
C ASP A 175 13.63 28.59 -17.63
N ALA A 176 13.23 29.87 -17.56
CA ALA A 176 13.50 30.85 -18.62
C ALA A 176 15.00 31.11 -18.82
N THR A 177 15.76 31.25 -17.73
CA THR A 177 17.23 31.39 -17.79
C THR A 177 17.89 30.12 -18.33
N ASP A 178 17.43 28.94 -17.94
CA ASP A 178 17.97 27.66 -18.38
C ASP A 178 17.68 27.40 -19.87
N ALA A 179 16.50 27.79 -20.36
CA ALA A 179 16.11 27.65 -21.77
C ALA A 179 16.82 28.65 -22.69
N GLY A 180 17.18 29.84 -22.19
CA GLY A 180 17.84 30.90 -22.97
C GLY A 180 19.37 30.77 -23.13
N ARG A 181 19.98 29.66 -22.70
CA ARG A 181 21.45 29.49 -22.72
C ARG A 181 21.99 29.26 -24.13
N SER A 182 23.19 29.79 -24.40
CA SER A 182 23.93 29.58 -25.66
C SER A 182 24.54 28.18 -25.78
N LEU A 183 24.87 27.54 -24.65
CA LEU A 183 25.41 26.18 -24.59
C LEU A 183 24.53 25.32 -23.68
N ALA A 184 24.09 24.16 -24.18
CA ALA A 184 23.23 23.22 -23.48
C ALA A 184 21.94 23.83 -22.87
N PRO A 185 21.06 24.42 -23.71
CA PRO A 185 19.79 24.95 -23.26
C PRO A 185 18.89 23.83 -22.71
N LEU A 186 18.03 24.18 -21.76
CA LEU A 186 16.95 23.30 -21.30
C LEU A 186 15.97 23.05 -22.47
N ALA A 187 16.18 21.95 -23.18
CA ALA A 187 15.42 21.57 -24.36
C ALA A 187 15.19 20.06 -24.39
N LYS A 188 13.99 19.68 -24.85
CA LYS A 188 13.66 18.28 -25.11
C LYS A 188 14.44 17.80 -26.35
N ALA A 189 15.11 16.65 -26.24
CA ALA A 189 15.71 15.98 -27.41
C ALA A 189 14.61 15.53 -28.39
N GLU A 190 14.89 15.54 -29.70
CA GLU A 190 13.86 15.24 -30.72
C GLU A 190 13.25 13.84 -30.58
N ASP A 191 14.06 12.87 -30.14
CA ASP A 191 13.71 11.47 -29.92
C ASP A 191 13.33 11.15 -28.45
N ALA A 192 13.17 12.17 -27.59
CA ALA A 192 12.79 11.96 -26.20
C ALA A 192 11.29 11.68 -26.01
N TRP A 193 11.01 10.68 -25.18
CA TRP A 193 9.66 10.36 -24.71
C TRP A 193 9.22 11.39 -23.66
N GLU A 194 8.13 12.10 -23.93
CA GLU A 194 7.58 13.09 -23.00
C GLU A 194 6.58 12.45 -22.05
N ILE A 195 6.77 12.65 -20.74
CA ILE A 195 5.89 12.14 -19.69
C ILE A 195 5.44 13.31 -18.81
N ASP A 196 4.13 13.59 -18.85
CA ASP A 196 3.49 14.55 -17.95
C ASP A 196 3.21 13.91 -16.59
N THR A 197 3.91 14.41 -15.58
CA THR A 197 3.85 13.88 -14.22
C THR A 197 2.82 14.60 -13.34
N THR A 198 1.99 15.49 -13.88
CA THR A 198 1.10 16.38 -13.10
C THR A 198 0.20 15.62 -12.13
N ASP A 199 -0.55 14.62 -12.63
CA ASP A 199 -1.42 13.76 -11.83
C ASP A 199 -0.80 12.38 -11.56
N MET A 200 0.49 12.19 -11.88
CA MET A 200 1.20 10.93 -11.62
C MET A 200 1.92 10.98 -10.28
N SER A 201 1.78 9.90 -9.51
CA SER A 201 2.67 9.63 -8.39
C SER A 201 4.09 9.34 -8.89
N PRO A 202 5.12 9.53 -8.03
CA PRO A 202 6.48 9.15 -8.37
C PRO A 202 6.59 7.68 -8.82
N GLY A 203 5.82 6.78 -8.19
CA GLY A 203 5.80 5.36 -8.53
C GLY A 203 5.24 5.07 -9.93
N GLU A 204 4.15 5.73 -10.31
CA GLU A 204 3.57 5.61 -11.67
C GLU A 204 4.56 6.14 -12.73
N THR A 205 5.24 7.25 -12.42
CA THR A 205 6.25 7.81 -13.33
C THR A 205 7.44 6.87 -13.49
N ILE A 206 7.92 6.28 -12.39
CA ILE A 206 9.00 5.26 -12.42
C ILE A 206 8.58 4.06 -13.26
N GLN A 207 7.38 3.51 -13.05
CA GLN A 207 6.89 2.36 -13.81
C GLN A 207 6.77 2.67 -15.31
N ALA A 208 6.29 3.85 -15.68
CA ALA A 208 6.21 4.27 -17.08
C ALA A 208 7.60 4.30 -17.74
N VAL A 209 8.59 4.89 -17.07
CA VAL A 209 9.97 4.94 -17.58
C VAL A 209 10.63 3.57 -17.63
N VAL A 210 10.42 2.72 -16.62
CA VAL A 210 10.93 1.34 -16.58
C VAL A 210 10.33 0.49 -17.70
N ALA A 211 9.03 0.66 -17.98
CA ALA A 211 8.37 -0.04 -19.08
C ALA A 211 8.96 0.38 -20.43
N LEU A 212 9.20 1.68 -20.64
CA LEU A 212 9.88 2.19 -21.84
C LEU A 212 11.31 1.63 -21.95
N ALA A 213 12.08 1.64 -20.86
CA ALA A 213 13.45 1.13 -20.86
C ALA A 213 13.49 -0.35 -21.20
N ARG A 214 12.60 -1.16 -20.61
CA ARG A 214 12.49 -2.59 -20.91
C ARG A 214 12.02 -2.85 -22.35
N ALA A 215 11.13 -2.03 -22.89
CA ALA A 215 10.68 -2.14 -24.27
C ALA A 215 11.82 -1.85 -25.25
N VAL A 216 12.58 -0.77 -25.03
CA VAL A 216 13.75 -0.40 -25.82
C VAL A 216 14.84 -1.47 -25.72
N TRP A 217 15.10 -1.98 -24.52
CA TRP A 217 16.15 -2.97 -24.26
C TRP A 217 15.79 -4.42 -24.63
N GLY A 218 14.50 -4.70 -24.81
CA GLY A 218 13.95 -5.99 -25.20
C GLY A 218 13.75 -6.14 -26.72
N GLN A 219 13.90 -5.07 -27.49
CA GLN A 219 14.01 -5.15 -28.94
C GLN A 219 15.49 -5.37 -29.32
N GLU A 220 15.82 -6.51 -29.93
CA GLU A 220 17.08 -6.60 -30.68
C GLU A 220 17.06 -5.53 -31.79
N PRO A 221 18.17 -4.83 -32.03
CA PRO A 221 18.17 -3.68 -32.92
C PRO A 221 18.05 -4.14 -34.37
N HIS A 222 16.86 -4.01 -34.94
CA HIS A 222 16.68 -4.01 -36.39
C HIS A 222 16.05 -2.70 -36.84
N GLU A 223 16.84 -2.02 -37.68
CA GLU A 223 16.57 -1.06 -38.75
C GLU A 223 15.19 -0.38 -38.86
N GLU A 224 15.26 0.89 -39.27
CA GLU A 224 14.19 1.86 -39.54
C GLU A 224 12.85 1.26 -40.03
N PRO A 225 11.70 1.83 -39.61
CA PRO A 225 10.40 1.29 -39.97
C PRO A 225 10.05 1.63 -41.42
N GLU A 226 10.10 0.63 -42.31
CA GLU A 226 9.37 0.66 -43.58
C GLU A 226 7.87 0.40 -43.37
N ALA A 227 7.05 1.10 -44.16
CA ALA A 227 5.60 1.24 -44.03
C ALA A 227 4.80 -0.09 -44.04
N PRO A 228 3.60 -0.15 -43.43
CA PRO A 228 2.90 -1.42 -43.20
C PRO A 228 2.11 -1.86 -44.44
N PRO A 229 2.08 -3.17 -44.78
CA PRO A 229 1.00 -3.73 -45.57
C PRO A 229 -0.14 -4.23 -44.68
N GLN A 230 -1.31 -4.27 -45.31
CA GLN A 230 -2.64 -4.33 -44.74
C GLN A 230 -3.10 -5.76 -44.40
N THR A 231 -3.81 -5.84 -43.28
CA THR A 231 -4.99 -6.67 -42.96
C THR A 231 -5.13 -8.05 -43.59
N GLU A 232 -5.11 -9.10 -42.75
CA GLU A 232 -6.28 -9.94 -42.41
C GLU A 232 -5.83 -11.24 -41.73
N GLN A 233 -6.05 -11.37 -40.42
CA GLN A 233 -6.42 -12.63 -39.75
C GLN A 233 -6.75 -12.37 -38.26
N LEU A 234 -8.06 -12.25 -38.00
CA LEU A 234 -8.82 -12.47 -36.76
C LEU A 234 -8.02 -12.58 -35.44
N ASP A 235 -7.73 -11.40 -34.89
CA ASP A 235 -7.84 -10.94 -33.49
C ASP A 235 -7.64 -11.93 -32.33
N GLN A 236 -6.47 -12.56 -32.26
CA GLN A 236 -5.91 -13.11 -31.01
C GLN A 236 -5.62 -11.98 -30.00
N ALA A 237 -5.39 -10.74 -30.47
CA ALA A 237 -5.15 -9.57 -29.65
C ALA A 237 -6.39 -9.10 -28.88
N ALA A 238 -7.62 -9.30 -29.37
CA ALA A 238 -8.83 -9.04 -28.60
C ALA A 238 -9.07 -10.05 -27.47
N LEU A 239 -8.68 -11.32 -27.68
CA LEU A 239 -8.71 -12.36 -26.64
C LEU A 239 -7.62 -12.12 -25.58
N ASP A 240 -6.43 -11.69 -26.01
CA ASP A 240 -5.34 -11.33 -25.11
C ASP A 240 -5.57 -9.97 -24.43
N ALA A 241 -6.27 -9.02 -25.06
CA ALA A 241 -6.68 -7.75 -24.44
C ALA A 241 -7.82 -7.95 -23.42
N ALA A 242 -8.68 -8.94 -23.60
CA ALA A 242 -9.65 -9.35 -22.58
C ALA A 242 -8.96 -10.04 -21.39
N ALA A 243 -7.91 -10.83 -21.64
CA ALA A 243 -7.07 -11.43 -20.60
C ALA A 243 -6.19 -10.39 -19.88
N LEU A 244 -5.66 -9.38 -20.59
CA LEU A 244 -4.87 -8.29 -20.03
C LEU A 244 -5.73 -7.26 -19.26
N ARG A 245 -6.99 -7.04 -19.67
CA ARG A 245 -7.96 -6.28 -18.87
C ARG A 245 -8.35 -6.98 -17.56
N ALA A 246 -8.14 -8.30 -17.46
CA ALA A 246 -8.31 -9.05 -16.22
C ALA A 246 -7.06 -9.01 -15.30
N ILE A 247 -5.94 -8.41 -15.73
CA ILE A 247 -4.66 -8.34 -14.98
C ILE A 247 -4.28 -6.88 -14.63
N ALA A 248 -5.19 -5.91 -14.81
CA ALA A 248 -5.02 -4.58 -14.23
C ALA A 248 -5.38 -4.63 -12.74
N PRO A 249 -4.56 -4.10 -11.81
CA PRO A 249 -4.88 -4.09 -10.39
C PRO A 249 -6.09 -3.17 -10.17
N THR A 250 -7.28 -3.75 -10.07
CA THR A 250 -8.43 -3.02 -9.54
C THR A 250 -8.15 -2.72 -8.08
N ARG A 251 -7.69 -1.50 -7.77
CA ARG A 251 -7.84 -0.92 -6.43
C ARG A 251 -9.27 -1.18 -6.00
N ARG A 252 -9.51 -1.98 -4.96
CA ARG A 252 -10.86 -2.18 -4.46
C ARG A 252 -11.32 -0.84 -3.90
N ALA A 253 -12.21 -0.17 -4.63
CA ALA A 253 -12.83 1.06 -4.20
C ALA A 253 -13.48 0.83 -2.83
N LEU A 254 -13.49 1.87 -1.96
CA LEU A 254 -14.25 1.83 -0.71
C LEU A 254 -15.67 1.31 -0.97
N PRO A 255 -16.27 0.54 -0.05
CA PRO A 255 -17.63 0.04 -0.23
C PRO A 255 -18.58 1.17 -0.64
N ARG A 256 -19.35 0.95 -1.70
CA ARG A 256 -20.16 1.99 -2.33
C ARG A 256 -21.60 1.93 -1.84
N VAL A 257 -22.08 3.05 -1.32
CA VAL A 257 -23.44 3.24 -0.83
C VAL A 257 -24.17 4.22 -1.75
N ALA A 258 -25.14 3.73 -2.52
CA ALA A 258 -25.95 4.59 -3.40
C ALA A 258 -27.17 5.13 -2.67
N VAL A 259 -27.40 6.45 -2.68
CA VAL A 259 -28.61 7.07 -2.11
C VAL A 259 -29.59 7.38 -3.24
N ILE A 260 -30.77 6.75 -3.18
CA ILE A 260 -31.78 6.77 -4.24
C ILE A 260 -33.13 7.17 -3.63
N GLY A 261 -33.93 7.89 -4.41
CA GLY A 261 -35.26 8.32 -4.01
C GLY A 261 -35.77 9.40 -4.96
N ARG A 262 -37.07 9.69 -4.90
CA ARG A 262 -37.67 10.77 -5.71
C ARG A 262 -37.04 12.14 -5.42
N PRO A 263 -37.26 13.14 -6.29
CA PRO A 263 -36.98 14.54 -5.95
C PRO A 263 -37.62 14.94 -4.62
N ASN A 264 -36.98 15.85 -3.87
CA ASN A 264 -37.51 16.48 -2.65
C ASN A 264 -37.75 15.58 -1.40
N VAL A 265 -37.35 14.30 -1.45
CA VAL A 265 -37.38 13.41 -0.26
C VAL A 265 -36.27 13.70 0.76
N GLY A 266 -35.33 14.59 0.42
CA GLY A 266 -34.24 15.03 1.31
C GLY A 266 -32.91 14.29 1.14
N LYS A 267 -32.61 13.75 -0.05
CA LYS A 267 -31.37 13.02 -0.38
C LYS A 267 -30.10 13.80 -0.04
N SER A 268 -29.96 15.02 -0.56
CA SER A 268 -28.75 15.83 -0.32
C SER A 268 -28.62 16.29 1.14
N THR A 269 -29.74 16.51 1.84
CA THR A 269 -29.73 16.76 3.29
C THR A 269 -29.23 15.54 4.07
N PHE A 270 -29.66 14.34 3.69
CA PHE A 270 -29.20 13.09 4.27
C PHE A 270 -27.70 12.85 4.01
N VAL A 271 -27.24 13.01 2.77
CA VAL A 271 -25.83 12.86 2.38
C VAL A 271 -24.93 13.84 3.12
N ASN A 272 -25.28 15.13 3.14
CA ASN A 272 -24.53 16.14 3.90
C ASN A 272 -24.46 15.82 5.39
N ARG A 273 -25.51 15.21 5.95
CA ARG A 273 -25.52 14.82 7.37
C ARG A 273 -24.59 13.63 7.64
N VAL A 274 -24.55 12.66 6.73
CA VAL A 274 -23.63 11.50 6.79
C VAL A 274 -22.17 11.99 6.73
N ILE A 275 -21.85 12.94 5.84
CA ILE A 275 -20.50 13.51 5.69
C ILE A 275 -20.06 14.28 6.96
N GLY A 276 -20.98 15.01 7.59
CA GLY A 276 -20.69 15.88 8.74
C GLY A 276 -20.33 15.17 10.05
N HIS A 277 -20.37 13.84 10.15
CA HIS A 277 -20.14 13.09 11.40
C HIS A 277 -18.66 12.76 11.73
N ARG A 278 -17.73 13.22 10.88
CA ARG A 278 -16.26 13.41 11.06
C ARG A 278 -15.61 13.19 9.69
N ALA A 279 -15.57 14.24 8.88
CA ALA A 279 -14.72 14.26 7.70
C ALA A 279 -13.25 14.23 8.15
N ALA A 280 -12.46 13.27 7.67
CA ALA A 280 -11.06 13.56 7.42
C ALA A 280 -11.05 14.63 6.33
N ILE A 281 -10.32 15.72 6.55
CA ILE A 281 -10.28 16.89 5.66
C ILE A 281 -9.94 16.40 4.24
N VAL A 282 -10.91 16.50 3.33
CA VAL A 282 -10.70 16.38 1.88
C VAL A 282 -10.75 17.81 1.33
N GLU A 283 -9.64 18.21 0.74
CA GLU A 283 -9.50 19.46 0.01
C GLU A 283 -10.42 19.43 -1.22
N GLN A 284 -11.31 20.41 -1.31
CA GLN A 284 -12.13 20.64 -2.50
C GLN A 284 -11.23 21.23 -3.59
N LYS A 285 -11.04 20.53 -4.72
CA LYS A 285 -10.49 21.15 -5.94
C LYS A 285 -11.59 22.05 -6.56
N PRO A 286 -11.40 23.38 -6.64
CA PRO A 286 -12.31 24.23 -7.40
C PRO A 286 -12.04 24.03 -8.89
N GLY A 287 -13.07 23.63 -9.64
CA GLY A 287 -13.06 23.73 -11.11
C GLY A 287 -12.84 22.43 -11.87
N VAL A 288 -13.80 21.50 -11.82
CA VAL A 288 -14.21 20.71 -12.98
C VAL A 288 -15.67 20.26 -12.81
N THR A 289 -16.35 20.09 -13.93
CA THR A 289 -17.81 20.12 -14.14
C THR A 289 -18.62 18.98 -13.50
N ARG A 290 -19.78 19.34 -12.92
CA ARG A 290 -21.14 18.72 -13.04
C ARG A 290 -21.35 17.19 -13.15
N ASP A 291 -20.42 16.37 -12.69
CA ASP A 291 -20.58 14.91 -12.62
C ASP A 291 -20.81 14.41 -11.17
N ARG A 292 -21.38 13.21 -11.02
CA ARG A 292 -21.84 12.57 -9.76
C ARG A 292 -20.99 12.94 -8.54
N THR A 293 -21.60 13.53 -7.51
CA THR A 293 -20.90 13.89 -6.27
C THR A 293 -20.71 12.67 -5.38
N GLU A 294 -19.50 12.15 -5.36
CA GLU A 294 -19.06 11.09 -4.47
C GLU A 294 -18.41 11.70 -3.23
N HIS A 295 -18.73 11.14 -2.05
CA HIS A 295 -18.16 11.59 -0.80
C HIS A 295 -17.70 10.39 0.03
N VAL A 296 -16.59 10.55 0.75
CA VAL A 296 -16.11 9.53 1.69
C VAL A 296 -16.68 9.81 3.08
N ALA A 297 -17.27 8.80 3.70
CA ALA A 297 -17.80 8.85 5.06
C ALA A 297 -17.18 7.76 5.92
N THR A 298 -17.06 8.01 7.23
CA THR A 298 -16.50 7.06 8.19
C THR A 298 -17.44 6.88 9.38
N TRP A 299 -17.79 5.64 9.71
CA TRP A 299 -18.60 5.29 10.89
C TRP A 299 -18.02 4.07 11.59
N ARG A 300 -17.90 4.12 12.93
CA ARG A 300 -17.30 3.03 13.75
C ARG A 300 -15.95 2.52 13.25
N GLY A 301 -15.14 3.43 12.69
CA GLY A 301 -13.81 3.12 12.13
C GLY A 301 -13.82 2.52 10.73
N ARG A 302 -14.99 2.35 10.09
CA ARG A 302 -15.14 1.85 8.73
C ARG A 302 -15.40 3.00 7.75
N ALA A 303 -14.65 3.05 6.66
CA ALA A 303 -14.82 4.05 5.61
C ALA A 303 -15.63 3.47 4.44
N PHE A 304 -16.50 4.30 3.84
CA PHE A 304 -17.31 3.94 2.67
C PHE A 304 -17.54 5.17 1.78
N THR A 305 -17.76 4.95 0.49
CA THR A 305 -18.12 6.00 -0.46
C THR A 305 -19.64 6.11 -0.53
N ILE A 306 -20.19 7.29 -0.23
CA ILE A 306 -21.60 7.61 -0.45
C ILE A 306 -21.78 8.37 -1.76
N VAL A 307 -22.71 7.91 -2.60
CA VAL A 307 -22.99 8.49 -3.92
C VAL A 307 -24.40 9.09 -3.91
N ASP A 308 -24.50 10.41 -4.15
CA ASP A 308 -25.80 11.09 -4.32
C ASP A 308 -26.26 10.98 -5.78
N THR A 309 -27.37 10.28 -6.01
CA THR A 309 -27.98 10.18 -7.34
C THR A 309 -28.80 11.43 -7.72
N GLY A 310 -28.98 12.39 -6.81
CA GLY A 310 -29.85 13.57 -6.98
C GLY A 310 -29.22 14.78 -7.68
N GLY A 311 -27.89 14.84 -7.86
CA GLY A 311 -27.19 16.03 -8.37
C GLY A 311 -27.41 16.40 -9.85
N TRP A 312 -28.14 15.58 -10.60
CA TRP A 312 -28.29 15.67 -12.06
C TRP A 312 -29.63 16.25 -12.55
N GLU A 313 -30.50 16.72 -11.66
CA GLU A 313 -31.88 17.12 -12.01
C GLU A 313 -32.03 18.61 -12.40
N HIS A 314 -31.18 19.14 -13.29
CA HIS A 314 -31.40 20.47 -13.88
C HIS A 314 -31.32 20.41 -15.42
N GLY A 315 -32.39 19.89 -16.01
CA GLY A 315 -32.68 19.98 -17.44
C GLY A 315 -34.12 19.57 -17.69
N ALA A 316 -34.96 20.51 -18.12
CA ALA A 316 -36.35 20.26 -18.49
C ALA A 316 -36.46 19.24 -19.63
N ASP A 317 -37.62 18.60 -19.70
CA ASP A 317 -38.11 17.63 -20.70
C ASP A 317 -37.73 16.15 -20.51
N GLY A 318 -38.74 15.34 -20.18
CA GLY A 318 -38.72 13.87 -20.24
C GLY A 318 -38.18 13.13 -19.01
N MET A 319 -38.42 13.65 -17.80
CA MET A 319 -37.73 13.23 -16.56
C MET A 319 -37.97 11.78 -16.08
N ALA A 320 -39.17 11.20 -16.21
CA ALA A 320 -39.48 9.95 -15.48
C ALA A 320 -38.70 8.70 -15.94
N GLY A 321 -38.27 8.63 -17.22
CA GLY A 321 -37.52 7.48 -17.75
C GLY A 321 -36.02 7.53 -17.42
N ARG A 322 -35.41 8.71 -17.54
CA ARG A 322 -33.96 8.90 -17.34
C ARG A 322 -33.52 8.76 -15.88
N VAL A 323 -34.37 9.11 -14.92
CA VAL A 323 -34.03 9.01 -13.49
C VAL A 323 -34.04 7.55 -13.01
N VAL A 324 -34.87 6.68 -13.59
CA VAL A 324 -34.89 5.24 -13.26
C VAL A 324 -33.64 4.55 -13.81
N GLU A 325 -33.25 4.81 -15.06
CA GLU A 325 -32.03 4.26 -15.68
C GLU A 325 -30.76 4.66 -14.91
N GLN A 326 -30.72 5.90 -14.39
CA GLN A 326 -29.63 6.37 -13.53
C GLN A 326 -29.59 5.65 -12.18
N ALA A 327 -30.75 5.40 -11.58
CA ALA A 327 -30.84 4.60 -10.37
C ALA A 327 -30.43 3.14 -10.62
N GLU A 328 -30.82 2.54 -11.75
CA GLU A 328 -30.38 1.18 -12.13
C GLU A 328 -28.86 1.07 -12.15
N LYS A 329 -28.21 2.02 -12.83
CA LYS A 329 -26.74 2.05 -12.91
C LYS A 329 -26.09 2.26 -11.52
N ALA A 330 -26.64 3.15 -10.70
CA ALA A 330 -26.11 3.41 -9.36
C ALA A 330 -26.28 2.20 -8.41
N VAL A 331 -27.39 1.47 -8.51
CA VAL A 331 -27.61 0.24 -7.71
C VAL A 331 -26.71 -0.89 -8.17
N ALA A 332 -26.51 -1.03 -9.48
CA ALA A 332 -25.64 -2.07 -10.05
C ALA A 332 -24.17 -1.91 -9.65
N GLU A 333 -23.72 -0.66 -9.44
CA GLU A 333 -22.35 -0.32 -9.03
C GLU A 333 -22.17 -0.26 -7.50
N ALA A 334 -23.24 -0.43 -6.71
CA ALA A 334 -23.23 -0.27 -5.25
C ALA A 334 -23.19 -1.60 -4.51
N ASP A 335 -22.50 -1.62 -3.36
CA ASP A 335 -22.53 -2.73 -2.40
C ASP A 335 -23.79 -2.68 -1.51
N LEU A 336 -24.37 -1.49 -1.37
CA LEU A 336 -25.61 -1.22 -0.64
C LEU A 336 -26.38 -0.05 -1.27
N ALA A 337 -27.69 -0.21 -1.44
CA ALA A 337 -28.59 0.87 -1.84
C ALA A 337 -29.41 1.38 -0.64
N ILE A 338 -29.44 2.70 -0.46
CA ILE A 338 -30.35 3.38 0.46
C ILE A 338 -31.51 3.92 -0.36
N PHE A 339 -32.72 3.45 -0.07
CA PHE A 339 -33.94 4.00 -0.66
C PHE A 339 -34.60 4.96 0.32
N LEU A 340 -34.52 6.26 0.01
CA LEU A 340 -34.99 7.35 0.85
C LEU A 340 -36.39 7.79 0.41
N VAL A 341 -37.36 7.73 1.33
CA VAL A 341 -38.75 8.14 1.11
C VAL A 341 -39.14 9.20 2.13
N ASP A 342 -39.99 10.14 1.73
CA ASP A 342 -40.57 11.13 2.64
C ASP A 342 -41.75 10.53 3.41
N ALA A 343 -41.59 10.33 4.72
CA ALA A 343 -42.61 9.75 5.58
C ALA A 343 -43.88 10.61 5.68
N THR A 344 -43.77 11.93 5.47
CA THR A 344 -44.92 12.85 5.56
C THR A 344 -45.84 12.78 4.34
N VAL A 345 -45.32 12.27 3.22
CA VAL A 345 -46.03 12.14 1.95
C VAL A 345 -46.51 10.70 1.71
N GLY A 346 -45.81 9.72 2.27
CA GLY A 346 -46.08 8.30 2.04
C GLY A 346 -45.53 7.79 0.70
N ALA A 347 -45.82 6.52 0.40
CA ALA A 347 -45.36 5.87 -0.84
C ALA A 347 -46.18 6.34 -2.06
N LEU A 348 -45.51 6.90 -3.06
CA LEU A 348 -46.14 7.31 -4.33
C LEU A 348 -45.92 6.27 -5.44
N ALA A 349 -46.64 6.44 -6.56
CA ALA A 349 -46.53 5.56 -7.73
C ALA A 349 -45.10 5.44 -8.29
N ASP A 350 -44.32 6.52 -8.21
CA ASP A 350 -42.91 6.53 -8.62
C ASP A 350 -42.01 5.80 -7.61
N ASP A 351 -42.35 5.79 -6.30
CA ASP A 351 -41.62 5.00 -5.30
C ASP A 351 -41.80 3.50 -5.56
N GLU A 352 -42.97 3.08 -6.01
CA GLU A 352 -43.23 1.68 -6.40
C GLU A 352 -42.40 1.26 -7.63
N ARG A 353 -42.05 2.19 -8.52
CA ARG A 353 -41.13 1.93 -9.64
C ARG A 353 -39.71 1.67 -9.15
N TYR A 354 -39.19 2.51 -8.24
CA TYR A 354 -37.90 2.27 -7.60
C TYR A 354 -37.90 0.99 -6.78
N ALA A 355 -38.97 0.70 -6.04
CA ALA A 355 -39.07 -0.52 -5.26
C ALA A 355 -39.05 -1.78 -6.13
N LYS A 356 -39.73 -1.76 -7.30
CA LYS A 356 -39.66 -2.86 -8.28
C LYS A 356 -38.25 -3.08 -8.82
N LEU A 357 -37.52 -2.01 -9.13
CA LEU A 357 -36.13 -2.05 -9.56
C LEU A 357 -35.24 -2.65 -8.47
N LEU A 358 -35.32 -2.10 -7.27
CA LEU A 358 -34.50 -2.49 -6.12
C LEU A 358 -34.72 -3.96 -5.73
N ARG A 359 -35.96 -4.46 -5.79
CA ARG A 359 -36.27 -5.89 -5.55
C ARG A 359 -35.64 -6.83 -6.59
N ARG A 360 -35.34 -6.34 -7.81
CA ARG A 360 -34.75 -7.13 -8.91
C ARG A 360 -33.22 -7.03 -8.96
N ALA A 361 -32.64 -5.97 -8.42
CA ALA A 361 -31.22 -5.66 -8.59
C ALA A 361 -30.27 -6.61 -7.84
N GLY A 362 -30.74 -7.34 -6.83
CA GLY A 362 -29.91 -8.27 -6.04
C GLY A 362 -28.97 -7.59 -5.04
N THR A 363 -28.72 -6.28 -5.17
CA THR A 363 -28.02 -5.44 -4.20
C THR A 363 -28.83 -5.32 -2.89
N PRO A 364 -28.22 -5.44 -1.70
CA PRO A 364 -28.89 -5.17 -0.44
C PRO A 364 -29.49 -3.76 -0.39
N VAL A 365 -30.68 -3.62 0.21
CA VAL A 365 -31.43 -2.36 0.25
C VAL A 365 -31.79 -2.01 1.69
N LEU A 366 -31.54 -0.78 2.09
CA LEU A 366 -32.08 -0.18 3.32
C LEU A 366 -33.15 0.84 2.97
N LEU A 367 -34.38 0.60 3.43
CA LEU A 367 -35.48 1.54 3.32
C LEU A 367 -35.39 2.57 4.45
N VAL A 368 -35.27 3.85 4.11
CA VAL A 368 -35.13 4.95 5.08
C VAL A 368 -36.28 5.93 4.91
N ALA A 369 -37.05 6.13 5.96
CA ALA A 369 -38.19 7.02 6.03
C ALA A 369 -37.77 8.37 6.63
N ASN A 370 -37.54 9.37 5.77
CA ASN A 370 -37.04 10.69 6.16
C ASN A 370 -38.17 11.65 6.58
N LYS A 371 -37.81 12.74 7.26
CA LYS A 371 -38.71 13.79 7.81
C LYS A 371 -39.59 13.32 8.98
N VAL A 372 -39.14 12.29 9.70
CA VAL A 372 -39.74 11.86 10.98
C VAL A 372 -39.10 12.67 12.11
N ASP A 373 -39.58 13.89 12.31
CA ASP A 373 -38.96 14.86 13.22
C ASP A 373 -39.26 14.59 14.69
N SER A 374 -40.33 13.84 14.98
CA SER A 374 -40.77 13.54 16.35
C SER A 374 -41.33 12.10 16.48
N PRO A 375 -41.35 11.53 17.71
CA PRO A 375 -41.95 10.20 17.95
C PRO A 375 -43.41 10.10 17.51
N LYS A 376 -44.15 11.22 17.51
CA LYS A 376 -45.55 11.26 17.08
C LYS A 376 -45.74 10.97 15.58
N GLN A 377 -44.68 11.11 14.79
CA GLN A 377 -44.68 10.89 13.34
C GLN A 377 -44.17 9.49 12.97
N GLU A 378 -43.68 8.68 13.93
CA GLU A 378 -43.25 7.30 13.66
C GLU A 378 -44.35 6.41 13.04
N PRO A 379 -45.65 6.55 13.40
CA PRO A 379 -46.71 5.78 12.73
C PRO A 379 -46.85 6.02 11.23
N LEU A 380 -46.29 7.11 10.68
CA LEU A 380 -46.35 7.42 9.25
C LEU A 380 -45.55 6.41 8.39
N ILE A 381 -44.62 5.67 9.00
CA ILE A 381 -43.83 4.67 8.27
C ILE A 381 -44.64 3.41 7.91
N HIS A 382 -45.82 3.21 8.53
CA HIS A 382 -46.63 2.01 8.33
C HIS A 382 -47.03 1.82 6.85
N GLU A 383 -47.28 2.90 6.13
CA GLU A 383 -47.64 2.85 4.71
C GLU A 383 -46.47 2.38 3.81
N LEU A 384 -45.23 2.58 4.27
CA LEU A 384 -44.02 2.24 3.51
C LEU A 384 -43.73 0.72 3.49
N TYR A 385 -44.34 -0.06 4.39
CA TYR A 385 -44.29 -1.53 4.33
C TYR A 385 -44.85 -2.07 3.02
N GLY A 386 -45.78 -1.35 2.38
CA GLY A 386 -46.35 -1.72 1.07
C GLY A 386 -45.30 -1.79 -0.05
N LEU A 387 -44.14 -1.15 0.12
CA LEU A 387 -43.03 -1.19 -0.84
C LEU A 387 -42.26 -2.51 -0.81
N GLY A 388 -42.46 -3.38 0.20
CA GLY A 388 -41.86 -4.71 0.24
C GLY A 388 -40.32 -4.73 0.24
N LEU A 389 -39.68 -3.72 0.84
CA LEU A 389 -38.22 -3.57 0.95
C LEU A 389 -37.68 -3.81 2.37
N GLY A 390 -38.48 -4.45 3.24
CA GLY A 390 -38.14 -4.69 4.65
C GLY A 390 -38.67 -3.61 5.61
N ASP A 391 -38.11 -3.56 6.82
CA ASP A 391 -38.51 -2.62 7.87
C ASP A 391 -37.99 -1.19 7.56
N PRO A 392 -38.86 -0.17 7.42
CA PRO A 392 -38.43 1.20 7.20
C PRO A 392 -37.73 1.79 8.44
N LEU A 393 -36.56 2.38 8.27
CA LEU A 393 -35.83 3.08 9.34
C LEU A 393 -36.27 4.55 9.41
N PRO A 394 -36.93 5.01 10.49
CA PRO A 394 -37.38 6.40 10.62
C PRO A 394 -36.21 7.33 10.95
N VAL A 395 -36.04 8.41 10.19
CA VAL A 395 -35.00 9.43 10.44
C VAL A 395 -35.50 10.85 10.21
N SER A 396 -34.79 11.81 10.80
CA SER A 396 -34.84 13.20 10.36
C SER A 396 -33.43 13.63 9.98
N ALA A 397 -33.15 13.69 8.67
CA ALA A 397 -31.87 14.18 8.17
C ALA A 397 -31.60 15.64 8.56
N ALA A 398 -32.65 16.47 8.59
CA ALA A 398 -32.56 17.88 8.94
C ALA A 398 -32.20 18.09 10.43
N HIS A 399 -32.79 17.28 11.32
CA HIS A 399 -32.58 17.40 12.78
C HIS A 399 -31.58 16.38 13.35
N GLY A 400 -31.05 15.47 12.54
CA GLY A 400 -30.08 14.45 12.94
C GLY A 400 -30.65 13.29 13.76
N ARG A 401 -31.98 13.16 13.86
CA ARG A 401 -32.64 12.10 14.66
C ARG A 401 -32.45 10.73 13.99
N ALA A 402 -32.06 9.73 14.79
CA ALA A 402 -31.90 8.32 14.40
C ALA A 402 -30.91 8.06 13.25
N MET A 403 -30.03 9.04 12.94
CA MET A 403 -29.00 8.88 11.92
C MET A 403 -27.96 7.82 12.30
N GLY A 404 -27.68 7.66 13.60
CA GLY A 404 -26.77 6.61 14.10
C GLY A 404 -27.27 5.20 13.81
N ASP A 405 -28.57 4.96 13.98
CA ASP A 405 -29.19 3.64 13.71
C ASP A 405 -29.10 3.27 12.22
N VAL A 406 -29.27 4.26 11.34
CA VAL A 406 -29.08 4.06 9.88
C VAL A 406 -27.60 3.81 9.54
N LEU A 407 -26.67 4.54 10.16
CA LEU A 407 -25.23 4.33 9.94
C LEU A 407 -24.75 2.97 10.48
N ASP A 408 -25.30 2.51 11.60
CA ASP A 408 -25.07 1.15 12.11
C ASP A 408 -25.62 0.11 11.15
N ALA A 409 -26.85 0.29 10.65
CA ALA A 409 -27.44 -0.61 9.65
C ALA A 409 -26.62 -0.64 8.34
N ILE A 410 -26.08 0.50 7.90
CA ILE A 410 -25.18 0.58 6.74
C ILE A 410 -23.93 -0.27 6.99
N VAL A 411 -23.22 -0.02 8.08
CA VAL A 411 -21.97 -0.73 8.42
C VAL A 411 -22.19 -2.24 8.63
N ASP A 412 -23.32 -2.65 9.18
CA ASP A 412 -23.66 -4.05 9.41
C ASP A 412 -23.98 -4.82 8.11
N VAL A 413 -24.41 -4.12 7.05
CA VAL A 413 -24.75 -4.71 5.74
C VAL A 413 -23.58 -4.64 4.76
N LEU A 414 -22.79 -3.56 4.81
CA LEU A 414 -21.61 -3.41 3.96
C LEU A 414 -20.68 -4.62 4.12
N PRO A 415 -20.13 -5.16 3.01
CA PRO A 415 -19.16 -6.27 3.09
C PRO A 415 -18.09 -5.92 4.12
N GLU A 416 -17.75 -6.83 5.05
CA GLU A 416 -16.71 -6.56 6.07
C GLU A 416 -15.48 -5.96 5.38
N ASP A 417 -14.80 -5.02 6.04
CA ASP A 417 -13.49 -4.57 5.57
C ASP A 417 -12.66 -5.84 5.54
N THR A 418 -12.47 -6.42 4.36
CA THR A 418 -11.31 -7.27 4.14
C THR A 418 -10.16 -6.39 4.60
N PRO A 419 -9.45 -6.76 5.68
CA PRO A 419 -8.25 -6.01 6.06
C PRO A 419 -7.47 -5.76 4.79
N GLU A 420 -6.96 -4.54 4.60
CA GLU A 420 -6.16 -4.16 3.43
C GLU A 420 -5.05 -5.20 3.22
N SER A 421 -5.40 -6.16 2.39
CA SER A 421 -4.66 -6.97 1.45
C SER A 421 -5.67 -8.05 1.02
N PRO A 422 -6.11 -8.12 -0.26
CA PRO A 422 -6.26 -9.48 -0.81
C PRO A 422 -4.98 -10.21 -0.41
N PRO A 423 -5.06 -11.43 0.15
CA PRO A 423 -3.89 -12.06 0.73
C PRO A 423 -2.88 -12.21 -0.40
N ASP A 424 -1.87 -11.33 -0.41
CA ASP A 424 -1.03 -10.90 -1.54
C ASP A 424 -1.41 -11.57 -2.88
N GLU A 425 -1.92 -10.84 -3.89
CA GLU A 425 -2.17 -11.45 -5.21
C GLU A 425 -0.90 -12.07 -5.83
N SER A 426 0.29 -11.71 -5.32
CA SER A 426 1.53 -12.40 -5.67
C SER A 426 1.68 -13.80 -5.04
N GLY A 427 0.91 -14.12 -4.00
CA GLY A 427 1.02 -15.34 -3.20
C GLY A 427 2.28 -15.39 -2.33
N ILE A 428 3.04 -14.29 -2.24
CA ILE A 428 4.34 -14.24 -1.57
C ILE A 428 4.14 -14.20 -0.05
N PRO A 429 4.75 -15.10 0.73
CA PRO A 429 4.63 -15.08 2.18
C PRO A 429 5.29 -13.85 2.81
N ARG A 430 4.56 -13.15 3.68
CA ARG A 430 5.07 -12.01 4.45
C ARG A 430 5.45 -12.41 5.87
N VAL A 431 6.72 -12.20 6.26
CA VAL A 431 7.30 -12.65 7.52
C VAL A 431 7.80 -11.48 8.36
N ALA A 432 7.25 -11.27 9.54
CA ALA A 432 7.78 -10.35 10.55
C ALA A 432 8.79 -11.07 11.45
N VAL A 433 9.99 -10.50 11.64
CA VAL A 433 10.97 -11.01 12.62
C VAL A 433 10.81 -10.27 13.94
N VAL A 434 10.25 -10.95 14.94
CA VAL A 434 9.80 -10.34 16.20
C VAL A 434 10.57 -10.92 17.38
N GLY A 435 10.90 -10.12 18.39
CA GLY A 435 11.62 -10.57 19.59
C GLY A 435 12.26 -9.39 20.33
N ARG A 436 12.64 -9.59 21.59
CA ARG A 436 13.29 -8.55 22.41
C ARG A 436 14.57 -7.98 21.77
N PRO A 437 15.04 -6.79 22.18
CA PRO A 437 16.38 -6.32 21.84
C PRO A 437 17.44 -7.41 22.13
N ASN A 438 18.49 -7.46 21.31
CA ASN A 438 19.70 -8.27 21.55
C ASN A 438 19.53 -9.81 21.61
N VAL A 439 18.33 -10.34 21.33
CA VAL A 439 18.08 -11.79 21.14
C VAL A 439 18.72 -12.35 19.85
N GLY A 440 19.32 -11.49 19.02
CA GLY A 440 20.03 -11.89 17.80
C GLY A 440 19.19 -11.94 16.51
N LYS A 441 18.10 -11.15 16.41
CA LYS A 441 17.26 -11.07 15.20
C LYS A 441 18.03 -10.70 13.93
N SER A 442 18.86 -9.65 13.98
CA SER A 442 19.66 -9.21 12.82
C SER A 442 20.68 -10.26 12.40
N SER A 443 21.36 -10.87 13.37
CA SER A 443 22.31 -11.96 13.12
C SER A 443 21.61 -13.16 12.50
N LEU A 444 20.43 -13.53 13.01
CA LEU A 444 19.65 -14.65 12.48
C LEU A 444 19.15 -14.36 11.06
N PHE A 445 18.68 -13.14 10.80
CA PHE A 445 18.24 -12.71 9.47
C PHE A 445 19.40 -12.76 8.46
N ASN A 446 20.58 -12.24 8.81
CA ASN A 446 21.74 -12.28 7.93
C ASN A 446 22.23 -13.71 7.67
N GLN A 447 22.23 -14.57 8.70
CA GLN A 447 22.60 -15.97 8.55
C GLN A 447 21.61 -16.70 7.63
N LEU A 448 20.32 -16.39 7.73
CA LEU A 448 19.27 -16.92 6.84
C LEU A 448 19.50 -16.51 5.38
N LEU A 449 19.92 -15.25 5.13
CA LEU A 449 20.28 -14.75 3.80
C LEU A 449 21.61 -15.29 3.25
N GLY A 450 22.50 -15.78 4.12
CA GLY A 450 23.84 -16.25 3.75
C GLY A 450 23.92 -17.75 3.46
N GLU A 451 23.06 -18.58 4.07
CA GLU A 451 23.03 -20.03 3.85
C GLU A 451 22.32 -20.42 2.54
N GLU A 452 21.38 -19.60 2.08
CA GLU A 452 20.68 -19.79 0.81
C GLU A 452 21.04 -18.66 -0.14
N ARG A 453 21.27 -18.96 -1.44
CA ARG A 453 21.65 -17.97 -2.45
C ARG A 453 20.48 -17.03 -2.74
N SER A 454 20.22 -16.10 -1.82
CA SER A 454 19.08 -15.21 -1.90
C SER A 454 19.42 -13.91 -2.60
N ILE A 455 18.70 -13.61 -3.66
CA ILE A 455 18.67 -12.26 -4.25
C ILE A 455 17.76 -11.42 -3.35
N VAL A 456 18.24 -10.22 -3.01
CA VAL A 456 17.63 -9.34 -2.02
C VAL A 456 17.26 -8.03 -2.70
N ASP A 457 15.98 -7.89 -3.04
CA ASP A 457 15.44 -6.68 -3.66
C ASP A 457 14.58 -5.91 -2.66
N PRO A 458 14.68 -4.58 -2.55
CA PRO A 458 13.69 -3.79 -1.82
C PRO A 458 12.35 -3.86 -2.57
N VAL A 459 11.23 -4.16 -1.89
CA VAL A 459 9.90 -4.14 -2.53
C VAL A 459 9.44 -2.68 -2.66
N PRO A 460 9.31 -2.12 -3.87
CA PRO A 460 8.55 -0.89 -4.05
C PRO A 460 7.06 -1.28 -4.01
N HIS A 461 6.19 -0.44 -3.46
CA HIS A 461 4.71 -0.52 -3.54
C HIS A 461 3.89 -1.00 -2.32
N THR A 462 4.40 -1.06 -1.08
CA THR A 462 3.48 -1.09 0.07
C THR A 462 3.05 0.33 0.45
N THR A 463 1.74 0.61 0.41
CA THR A 463 1.14 1.91 0.77
C THR A 463 1.25 2.17 2.28
N ARG A 464 2.47 2.44 2.77
CA ARG A 464 2.80 3.42 3.83
C ARG A 464 4.22 3.33 4.37
N ASP A 465 4.97 2.24 4.17
CA ASP A 465 6.27 2.03 4.83
C ASP A 465 7.31 1.41 3.87
N ALA A 466 8.30 2.20 3.44
CA ALA A 466 9.35 1.85 2.47
C ALA A 466 10.49 0.96 3.05
N VAL A 467 10.16 -0.14 3.73
CA VAL A 467 11.11 -0.85 4.64
C VAL A 467 11.12 -2.38 4.52
N ASP A 468 10.30 -2.94 3.64
CA ASP A 468 10.17 -4.39 3.45
C ASP A 468 11.26 -4.92 2.49
N THR A 469 11.80 -6.11 2.78
CA THR A 469 12.82 -6.77 1.95
C THR A 469 12.21 -7.98 1.25
N LEU A 470 12.27 -8.03 -0.08
CA LEU A 470 12.05 -9.26 -0.84
C LEU A 470 13.31 -10.11 -0.81
N VAL A 471 13.15 -11.40 -0.55
CA VAL A 471 14.21 -12.38 -0.48
C VAL A 471 13.77 -13.59 -1.29
N THR A 472 14.63 -14.07 -2.19
CA THR A 472 14.38 -15.36 -2.85
C THR A 472 15.06 -16.48 -2.06
N ILE A 473 14.29 -17.42 -1.52
CA ILE A 473 14.74 -18.52 -0.66
C ILE A 473 14.32 -19.82 -1.35
N ASP A 474 15.26 -20.72 -1.65
CA ASP A 474 15.03 -21.91 -2.50
C ASP A 474 14.30 -21.63 -3.84
N GLY A 475 14.49 -20.46 -4.44
CA GLY A 475 13.81 -20.05 -5.68
C GLY A 475 12.37 -19.57 -5.49
N GLU A 476 11.88 -19.51 -4.26
CA GLU A 476 10.59 -18.94 -3.90
C GLU A 476 10.78 -17.53 -3.30
N PRO A 477 9.99 -16.53 -3.72
CA PRO A 477 10.00 -15.22 -3.10
C PRO A 477 9.40 -15.23 -1.69
N TRP A 478 9.97 -14.43 -0.79
CA TRP A 478 9.53 -14.17 0.58
C TRP A 478 9.69 -12.69 0.90
N VAL A 479 8.71 -12.05 1.53
CA VAL A 479 8.84 -10.66 1.99
C VAL A 479 9.08 -10.65 3.49
N PHE A 480 10.20 -10.08 3.92
CA PHE A 480 10.45 -9.79 5.33
C PHE A 480 10.06 -8.36 5.65
N VAL A 481 9.15 -8.20 6.61
CA VAL A 481 8.52 -6.91 6.94
C VAL A 481 9.37 -6.11 7.93
N ASP A 482 9.46 -4.79 7.73
CA ASP A 482 10.14 -3.83 8.62
C ASP A 482 11.62 -4.18 8.93
N THR A 483 12.39 -4.48 7.88
CA THR A 483 13.78 -4.95 7.99
C THR A 483 14.81 -3.85 8.21
N ALA A 484 14.47 -2.55 8.15
CA ALA A 484 15.48 -1.49 8.37
C ALA A 484 16.01 -1.46 9.80
N GLY A 485 15.22 -1.90 10.79
CA GLY A 485 15.72 -2.11 12.14
C GLY A 485 16.73 -3.27 12.22
N LEU A 486 16.58 -4.29 11.37
CA LEU A 486 17.49 -5.42 11.27
C LEU A 486 18.79 -5.04 10.54
N ARG A 487 18.71 -4.21 9.48
CA ARG A 487 19.85 -3.75 8.65
C ARG A 487 20.69 -2.63 9.29
N ARG A 488 20.09 -1.67 10.02
CA ARG A 488 20.81 -0.51 10.58
C ARG A 488 21.81 -0.87 11.69
N ARG A 489 21.54 -1.91 12.49
CA ARG A 489 22.36 -2.30 13.66
C ARG A 489 23.73 -2.91 13.31
N TYR A 490 24.03 -3.11 12.04
CA TYR A 490 25.34 -3.61 11.60
C TYR A 490 26.40 -2.50 11.45
N ARG A 491 26.01 -1.26 11.12
CA ARG A 491 27.00 -0.23 10.75
C ARG A 491 27.43 0.69 11.89
N HIS A 492 26.62 0.87 12.92
CA HIS A 492 26.92 1.80 14.02
C HIS A 492 26.44 1.20 15.34
N GLY A 493 27.33 1.08 16.32
CA GLY A 493 27.04 0.64 17.68
C GLY A 493 26.29 1.71 18.50
N GLU A 494 25.29 2.35 17.91
CA GLU A 494 24.45 3.33 18.60
C GLU A 494 23.18 2.67 19.14
N ASP A 495 23.03 2.75 20.47
CA ASP A 495 21.81 2.41 21.19
C ASP A 495 20.82 3.57 21.05
N THR A 496 20.15 3.65 19.90
CA THR A 496 18.91 4.41 19.81
C THR A 496 17.74 3.45 20.06
N GLU A 497 17.28 3.47 21.31
CA GLU A 497 16.00 2.91 21.74
C GLU A 497 14.89 3.37 20.81
N LEU A 498 14.37 2.51 19.93
CA LEU A 498 13.07 2.76 19.30
C LEU A 498 12.47 1.47 18.75
N TYR A 499 12.14 0.54 19.66
CA TYR A 499 10.86 -0.14 19.53
C TYR A 499 9.79 0.91 19.84
N SER A 500 9.42 1.73 18.86
CA SER A 500 8.04 2.21 18.91
C SER A 500 7.20 0.94 18.90
N ALA A 501 6.43 0.70 19.97
CA ALA A 501 5.49 -0.42 20.00
C ALA A 501 4.61 -0.43 18.74
N ASP A 502 4.36 0.75 18.16
CA ASP A 502 3.64 0.93 16.91
C ASP A 502 4.36 0.35 15.70
N ARG A 503 5.70 0.40 15.65
CA ARG A 503 6.49 -0.19 14.56
C ARG A 503 6.39 -1.72 14.56
N THR A 504 6.69 -2.35 15.69
CA THR A 504 6.54 -3.82 15.82
C THR A 504 5.09 -4.24 15.60
N ARG A 505 4.14 -3.45 16.09
CA ARG A 505 2.71 -3.67 15.87
C ARG A 505 2.36 -3.63 14.38
N ARG A 506 2.79 -2.61 13.64
CA ARG A 506 2.56 -2.50 12.18
C ARG A 506 3.18 -3.67 11.42
N ALA A 507 4.42 -4.04 11.76
CA ALA A 507 5.11 -5.15 11.11
C ALA A 507 4.34 -6.47 11.28
N VAL A 508 3.80 -6.70 12.48
CA VAL A 508 2.99 -7.89 12.78
C VAL A 508 1.60 -7.79 12.14
N GLU A 509 0.92 -6.64 12.19
CA GLU A 509 -0.42 -6.43 11.59
C GLU A 509 -0.44 -6.64 10.07
N THR A 510 0.70 -6.48 9.40
CA THR A 510 0.85 -6.63 7.94
C THR A 510 1.54 -7.93 7.51
N ALA A 511 1.88 -8.82 8.46
CA ALA A 511 2.56 -10.08 8.19
C ALA A 511 1.61 -11.29 8.23
N ASP A 512 1.85 -12.25 7.34
CA ASP A 512 1.20 -13.55 7.40
C ASP A 512 1.78 -14.39 8.53
N LEU A 513 3.10 -14.33 8.68
CA LEU A 513 3.87 -15.13 9.62
C LEU A 513 4.72 -14.24 10.53
N ALA A 514 4.93 -14.71 11.75
CA ALA A 514 5.88 -14.14 12.69
C ALA A 514 6.96 -15.19 13.00
N LEU A 515 8.21 -14.86 12.67
CA LEU A 515 9.39 -15.54 13.20
C LEU A 515 9.69 -14.94 14.58
N PHE A 516 9.20 -15.59 15.62
CA PHE A 516 9.32 -15.12 16.99
C PHE A 516 10.62 -15.63 17.61
N VAL A 517 11.58 -14.73 17.81
CA VAL A 517 12.95 -15.03 18.27
C VAL A 517 13.07 -14.77 19.76
N VAL A 518 13.47 -15.81 20.50
CA VAL A 518 13.74 -15.77 21.94
C VAL A 518 15.19 -16.17 22.19
N ASP A 519 15.83 -15.54 23.17
CA ASP A 519 17.16 -15.93 23.63
C ASP A 519 17.06 -17.15 24.56
N GLY A 520 17.64 -18.30 24.17
CA GLY A 520 17.62 -19.50 24.99
C GLY A 520 18.54 -19.45 26.22
N SER A 521 19.56 -18.58 26.19
CA SER A 521 20.54 -18.46 27.26
C SER A 521 20.04 -17.61 28.45
N GLU A 522 19.01 -16.81 28.25
CA GLU A 522 18.43 -15.93 29.27
C GLU A 522 17.03 -16.40 29.71
N PRO A 523 16.60 -16.07 30.94
CA PRO A 523 15.22 -16.24 31.37
C PRO A 523 14.23 -15.44 30.51
N ILE A 524 13.07 -16.02 30.25
CA ILE A 524 12.01 -15.38 29.48
C ILE A 524 11.28 -14.34 30.34
N GLY A 525 11.31 -13.08 29.88
CA GLY A 525 10.83 -11.92 30.63
C GLY A 525 9.41 -11.46 30.29
N GLU A 526 8.98 -10.35 30.90
CA GLU A 526 7.66 -9.75 30.65
C GLU A 526 7.53 -9.20 29.21
N GLN A 527 8.62 -8.66 28.67
CA GLN A 527 8.60 -8.10 27.31
C GLN A 527 8.42 -9.19 26.24
N ASP A 528 8.97 -10.39 26.44
CA ASP A 528 8.69 -11.55 25.55
C ASP A 528 7.20 -11.90 25.56
N GLN A 529 6.56 -11.86 26.73
CA GLN A 529 5.12 -12.14 26.87
C GLN A 529 4.26 -11.09 26.16
N ARG A 530 4.62 -9.80 26.30
CA ARG A 530 3.91 -8.71 25.60
C ARG A 530 4.02 -8.84 24.08
N LEU A 531 5.21 -9.18 23.56
CA LEU A 531 5.41 -9.39 22.12
C LEU A 531 4.66 -10.63 21.62
N ALA A 532 4.70 -11.74 22.36
CA ALA A 532 3.97 -12.95 22.01
C ALA A 532 2.44 -12.73 22.00
N ALA A 533 1.90 -11.93 22.93
CA ALA A 533 0.50 -11.52 22.93
C ALA A 533 0.15 -10.66 21.70
N MET A 534 1.01 -9.71 21.33
CA MET A 534 0.83 -8.87 20.14
C MET A 534 0.77 -9.71 18.85
N VAL A 535 1.71 -10.65 18.68
CA VAL A 535 1.73 -11.57 17.52
C VAL A 535 0.46 -12.39 17.43
N ARG A 536 -0.02 -12.92 18.57
CA ARG A 536 -1.28 -13.66 18.65
C ARG A 536 -2.47 -12.80 18.24
N ASP A 537 -2.57 -11.59 18.79
CA ASP A 537 -3.74 -10.72 18.60
C ASP A 537 -3.84 -10.22 17.15
N ALA A 538 -2.70 -10.00 16.49
CA ALA A 538 -2.64 -9.76 15.05
C ALA A 538 -3.07 -10.99 14.23
N GLY A 539 -2.89 -12.19 14.77
CA GLY A 539 -3.35 -13.44 14.18
C GLY A 539 -2.42 -14.00 13.12
N CYS A 540 -1.11 -13.72 13.19
CA CYS A 540 -0.10 -14.31 12.31
C CYS A 540 0.12 -15.80 12.61
N GLY A 541 0.53 -16.57 11.61
CA GLY A 541 1.20 -17.85 11.83
C GLY A 541 2.49 -17.66 12.63
N ILE A 542 2.86 -18.57 13.52
CA ILE A 542 3.99 -18.40 14.44
C ILE A 542 4.98 -19.52 14.24
N VAL A 543 6.25 -19.17 14.06
CA VAL A 543 7.41 -20.07 14.20
C VAL A 543 8.29 -19.54 15.33
N LEU A 544 8.50 -20.34 16.37
CA LEU A 544 9.36 -19.99 17.49
C LEU A 544 10.81 -20.36 17.17
N ALA A 545 11.70 -19.37 17.10
CA ALA A 545 13.14 -19.57 17.00
C ALA A 545 13.81 -19.31 18.36
N VAL A 546 14.35 -20.37 18.96
CA VAL A 546 15.15 -20.26 20.19
C VAL A 546 16.61 -20.09 19.79
N ASN A 547 17.09 -18.85 19.83
CA ASN A 547 18.44 -18.46 19.41
C ASN A 547 19.47 -18.61 20.54
N LYS A 548 20.75 -18.52 20.20
CA LYS A 548 21.90 -18.73 21.10
C LYS A 548 21.91 -20.12 21.75
N TRP A 549 21.44 -21.13 21.01
CA TRP A 549 21.37 -22.51 21.50
C TRP A 549 22.75 -23.12 21.82
N ASP A 550 23.82 -22.55 21.28
CA ASP A 550 25.22 -22.87 21.62
C ASP A 550 25.58 -22.56 23.08
N LEU A 551 24.84 -21.66 23.74
CA LEU A 551 25.06 -21.26 25.14
C LEU A 551 24.14 -22.00 26.13
N VAL A 552 23.28 -22.92 25.65
CA VAL A 552 22.28 -23.60 26.49
C VAL A 552 22.81 -24.94 26.98
N ASP A 553 23.10 -25.02 28.28
CA ASP A 553 23.43 -26.27 28.97
C ASP A 553 22.17 -27.07 29.39
N ASP A 554 22.37 -28.23 30.02
CA ASP A 554 21.26 -29.14 30.39
C ASP A 554 20.38 -28.59 31.53
N GLU A 555 20.93 -27.79 32.44
CA GLU A 555 20.18 -27.12 33.50
C GLU A 555 19.30 -26.02 32.91
N ARG A 556 19.89 -25.12 32.11
CA ARG A 556 19.16 -24.06 31.42
C ARG A 556 18.09 -24.61 30.48
N ARG A 557 18.35 -25.75 29.81
CA ARG A 557 17.35 -26.41 28.96
C ARG A 557 16.09 -26.77 29.74
N SER A 558 16.25 -27.34 30.93
CA SER A 558 15.13 -27.77 31.78
C SER A 558 14.31 -26.59 32.29
N ASP A 559 14.98 -25.47 32.60
CA ASP A 559 14.33 -24.22 32.99
C ASP A 559 13.58 -23.58 31.82
N LEU A 560 14.23 -23.51 30.67
CA LEU A 560 13.68 -22.93 29.46
C LEU A 560 12.45 -23.68 28.96
N GLU A 561 12.39 -25.01 29.09
CA GLU A 561 11.19 -25.77 28.73
C GLU A 561 9.97 -25.38 29.57
N ARG A 562 10.15 -25.23 30.89
CA ARG A 562 9.09 -24.77 31.80
C ARG A 562 8.69 -23.31 31.52
N GLU A 563 9.67 -22.47 31.21
CA GLU A 563 9.42 -21.07 30.85
C GLU A 563 8.68 -20.94 29.52
N LEU A 564 9.05 -21.72 28.50
CA LEU A 564 8.40 -21.74 27.20
C LEU A 564 6.96 -22.28 27.29
N GLU A 565 6.72 -23.31 28.10
CA GLU A 565 5.38 -23.81 28.37
C GLU A 565 4.48 -22.73 29.00
N ARG A 566 5.04 -21.91 29.89
CA ARG A 566 4.34 -20.77 30.50
C ARG A 566 4.17 -19.60 29.53
N LEU A 567 5.20 -19.25 28.76
CA LEU A 567 5.20 -18.17 27.77
C LEU A 567 4.21 -18.46 26.64
N LEU A 568 4.23 -19.69 26.12
CA LEU A 568 3.43 -20.15 25.00
C LEU A 568 2.24 -21.00 25.44
N GLY A 569 1.75 -20.86 26.67
CA GLY A 569 0.53 -21.56 27.11
C GLY A 569 -0.68 -21.34 26.19
N PHE A 570 -0.65 -20.27 25.38
CA PHE A 570 -1.63 -19.94 24.34
C PHE A 570 -1.18 -20.25 22.89
N ALA A 571 0.10 -20.56 22.68
CA ALA A 571 0.75 -20.78 21.38
C ALA A 571 1.56 -22.09 21.33
N GLY A 572 1.27 -23.08 22.18
CA GLY A 572 1.95 -24.38 22.22
C GLY A 572 1.80 -25.22 20.93
N TRP A 573 1.01 -24.74 19.98
CA TRP A 573 0.87 -25.26 18.62
C TRP A 573 1.92 -24.70 17.64
N ALA A 574 2.72 -23.71 18.04
CA ALA A 574 3.77 -23.13 17.22
C ALA A 574 5.00 -24.06 17.16
N PRO A 575 5.53 -24.37 15.97
CA PRO A 575 6.76 -25.15 15.86
C PRO A 575 7.94 -24.41 16.46
N ARG A 576 8.78 -25.14 17.19
CA ARG A 576 10.02 -24.66 17.81
C ARG A 576 11.23 -25.10 16.99
N VAL A 577 12.10 -24.14 16.65
CA VAL A 577 13.39 -24.37 16.03
C VAL A 577 14.49 -23.84 16.95
N ASN A 578 15.38 -24.71 17.40
CA ASN A 578 16.55 -24.30 18.18
C ASN A 578 17.68 -23.95 17.22
N VAL A 579 18.22 -22.75 17.34
CA VAL A 579 19.18 -22.15 16.41
C VAL A 579 20.32 -21.43 17.11
N SER A 580 21.42 -21.26 16.40
CA SER A 580 22.50 -20.37 16.78
C SER A 580 22.87 -19.52 15.58
N ALA A 581 22.46 -18.25 15.61
CA ALA A 581 22.82 -17.29 14.57
C ALA A 581 24.34 -17.08 14.46
N LEU A 582 25.10 -17.32 15.53
CA LEU A 582 26.55 -17.19 15.55
C LEU A 582 27.24 -18.34 14.80
N THR A 583 26.76 -19.57 14.97
CA THR A 583 27.40 -20.77 14.39
C THR A 583 26.71 -21.27 13.12
N GLY A 584 25.56 -20.71 12.75
CA GLY A 584 24.67 -21.22 11.70
C GLY A 584 23.86 -22.45 12.10
N ARG A 585 24.13 -23.06 13.27
CA ARG A 585 23.49 -24.31 13.68
C ARG A 585 21.96 -24.18 13.66
N GLY A 586 21.32 -24.99 12.83
CA GLY A 586 19.86 -25.15 12.79
C GLY A 586 19.11 -24.06 12.03
N VAL A 587 19.78 -23.06 11.44
CA VAL A 587 19.17 -21.93 10.74
C VAL A 587 18.42 -22.38 9.48
N GLY A 588 19.01 -23.22 8.63
CA GLY A 588 18.32 -23.82 7.48
C GLY A 588 17.04 -24.64 7.78
N ARG A 589 16.70 -24.90 9.06
CA ARG A 589 15.40 -25.51 9.42
C ARG A 589 14.27 -24.50 9.56
N ILE A 590 14.57 -23.20 9.59
CA ILE A 590 13.57 -22.14 9.76
C ILE A 590 12.65 -22.08 8.54
N VAL A 591 13.20 -22.04 7.32
CA VAL A 591 12.44 -21.91 6.07
C VAL A 591 11.45 -23.06 5.87
N PRO A 592 11.83 -24.35 6.01
CA PRO A 592 10.87 -25.45 5.92
C PRO A 592 9.68 -25.32 6.89
N TRP A 593 9.92 -24.80 8.10
CA TRP A 593 8.86 -24.54 9.06
C TRP A 593 8.01 -23.34 8.67
N LEU A 594 8.60 -22.23 8.19
CA LEU A 594 7.85 -21.09 7.68
C LEU A 594 6.91 -21.51 6.53
N ARG A 595 7.40 -22.30 5.57
CA ARG A 595 6.60 -22.83 4.44
C ARG A 595 5.42 -23.67 4.95
N LYS A 596 5.69 -24.64 5.83
CA LYS A 596 4.65 -25.50 6.40
C LYS A 596 3.59 -24.71 7.17
N VAL A 597 3.99 -23.68 7.91
CA VAL A 597 3.05 -22.82 8.65
C VAL A 597 2.26 -21.92 7.69
N TYR A 598 2.88 -21.43 6.60
CA TYR A 598 2.19 -20.64 5.57
C TYR A 598 1.08 -21.44 4.88
N ASP A 599 1.37 -22.68 4.48
CA ASP A 599 0.40 -23.56 3.84
C ASP A 599 -0.80 -23.83 4.76
N ALA A 600 -0.53 -24.11 6.04
CA ALA A 600 -1.54 -24.25 7.08
C ALA A 600 -2.35 -22.95 7.30
N TYR A 601 -1.67 -21.80 7.27
CA TYR A 601 -2.26 -20.46 7.44
C TYR A 601 -3.27 -20.11 6.35
N ARG A 602 -3.04 -20.57 5.12
CA ARG A 602 -3.92 -20.33 3.96
C ARG A 602 -4.87 -21.48 3.66
N THR A 603 -4.88 -22.53 4.47
CA THR A 603 -5.73 -23.71 4.25
C THR A 603 -7.22 -23.34 4.22
N ARG A 604 -7.89 -23.69 3.12
CA ARG A 604 -9.36 -23.62 2.98
C ARG A 604 -9.97 -25.01 3.10
N ILE A 605 -10.84 -25.16 4.09
CA ILE A 605 -11.55 -26.41 4.36
C ILE A 605 -12.96 -26.31 3.77
N PRO A 606 -13.38 -27.26 2.91
CA PRO A 606 -14.72 -27.27 2.35
C PRO A 606 -15.82 -27.25 3.42
N THR A 607 -16.90 -26.51 3.18
CA THR A 607 -18.01 -26.37 4.14
C THR A 607 -18.63 -27.70 4.54
N GLY A 608 -18.76 -28.66 3.61
CA GLY A 608 -19.29 -29.99 3.94
C GLY A 608 -18.41 -30.75 4.94
N GLU A 609 -17.10 -30.69 4.77
CA GLU A 609 -16.13 -31.34 5.65
C GLU A 609 -16.09 -30.68 7.03
N LEU A 610 -16.13 -29.33 7.08
CA LEU A 610 -16.25 -28.59 8.33
C LEU A 610 -17.52 -28.93 9.12
N ASN A 611 -18.66 -29.07 8.43
CA ASN A 611 -19.91 -29.44 9.11
C ASN A 611 -19.91 -30.90 9.60
N THR A 612 -19.25 -31.79 8.87
CA THR A 612 -19.03 -33.18 9.30
C THR A 612 -18.16 -33.21 10.56
N TRP A 613 -17.04 -32.49 10.56
CA TRP A 613 -16.17 -32.32 11.73
C TRP A 613 -16.93 -31.75 12.93
N LEU A 614 -17.71 -30.68 12.72
CA LEU A 614 -18.48 -30.05 13.80
C LEU A 614 -19.47 -31.03 14.44
N GLY A 615 -20.15 -31.84 13.62
CA GLY A 615 -21.05 -32.89 14.10
C GLY A 615 -20.33 -33.89 15.00
N GLU A 616 -19.24 -34.48 14.51
CA GLU A 616 -18.46 -35.47 15.25
C GLU A 616 -17.91 -34.93 16.60
N VAL A 617 -17.34 -33.72 16.61
CA VAL A 617 -16.74 -33.17 17.82
C VAL A 617 -17.78 -32.74 18.86
N THR A 618 -18.96 -32.30 18.41
CA THR A 618 -20.07 -31.91 19.31
C THR A 618 -20.83 -33.12 19.84
N GLU A 619 -20.91 -34.21 19.08
CA GLU A 619 -21.45 -35.48 19.55
C GLU A 619 -20.53 -36.12 20.60
N ARG A 620 -19.21 -36.13 20.33
CA ARG A 620 -18.22 -36.68 21.27
C ARG A 620 -18.14 -35.90 22.57
N VAL A 621 -18.15 -34.57 22.50
CA VAL A 621 -18.12 -33.68 23.66
C VAL A 621 -19.14 -32.55 23.43
N PRO A 622 -20.34 -32.64 24.04
CA PRO A 622 -21.35 -31.60 23.91
C PRO A 622 -20.92 -30.26 24.54
N PRO A 623 -21.39 -29.11 24.02
CA PRO A 623 -21.11 -27.80 24.61
C PRO A 623 -21.60 -27.73 26.08
N PRO A 624 -20.72 -27.40 27.05
CA PRO A 624 -21.14 -27.24 28.44
C PRO A 624 -22.06 -26.01 28.59
N PRO A 625 -22.90 -25.96 29.63
CA PRO A 625 -23.72 -24.79 29.91
C PRO A 625 -22.85 -23.56 30.17
N GLY A 626 -23.18 -22.45 29.50
CA GLY A 626 -22.48 -21.18 29.67
C GLY A 626 -22.95 -20.39 30.91
N PRO A 627 -22.40 -19.17 31.13
CA PRO A 627 -22.89 -18.24 32.13
C PRO A 627 -24.36 -17.90 31.83
N GLY A 628 -25.29 -18.43 32.64
CA GLY A 628 -26.74 -18.40 32.36
C GLY A 628 -27.41 -19.78 32.21
N GLY A 629 -26.65 -20.87 32.39
CA GLY A 629 -27.18 -22.23 32.58
C GLY A 629 -27.67 -22.93 31.31
N ARG A 630 -27.54 -22.29 30.13
CA ARG A 630 -27.92 -22.88 28.84
C ARG A 630 -26.68 -23.24 28.03
N SER A 631 -26.66 -24.47 27.50
CA SER A 631 -25.64 -24.91 26.55
C SER A 631 -25.79 -24.22 25.20
N ALA A 632 -24.67 -23.91 24.58
CA ALA A 632 -24.66 -23.46 23.20
C ALA A 632 -25.20 -24.57 22.28
N ARG A 633 -25.96 -24.19 21.25
CA ARG A 633 -26.39 -25.09 20.17
C ARG A 633 -25.73 -24.63 18.90
N LEU A 634 -24.80 -25.42 18.40
CA LEU A 634 -24.11 -25.19 17.13
C LEU A 634 -24.87 -25.94 16.03
N LYS A 635 -25.25 -25.23 14.96
CA LYS A 635 -26.06 -25.79 13.88
C LYS A 635 -25.22 -26.12 12.65
N TYR A 636 -24.39 -25.16 12.24
CA TYR A 636 -23.52 -25.31 11.08
C TYR A 636 -22.33 -24.35 11.19
N VAL A 637 -21.30 -24.59 10.38
CA VAL A 637 -20.07 -23.81 10.32
C VAL A 637 -19.65 -23.51 8.89
N THR A 638 -19.04 -22.35 8.68
CA THR A 638 -18.44 -21.95 7.40
C THR A 638 -17.07 -21.32 7.64
N GLN A 639 -16.18 -21.37 6.65
CA GLN A 639 -14.92 -20.64 6.65
C GLN A 639 -14.96 -19.51 5.62
N PRO A 640 -15.37 -18.28 5.99
CA PRO A 640 -15.40 -17.15 5.06
C PRO A 640 -14.00 -16.69 4.66
N ALA A 641 -12.99 -16.78 5.52
CA ALA A 641 -11.65 -16.25 5.28
C ALA A 641 -10.51 -17.23 5.61
N THR A 642 -9.39 -17.03 4.92
CA THR A 642 -8.08 -17.69 5.11
C THR A 642 -7.05 -16.62 5.41
N GLY A 643 -5.98 -16.98 6.13
CA GLY A 643 -4.95 -16.03 6.55
C GLY A 643 -5.37 -15.04 7.65
N PRO A 644 -5.69 -15.49 8.88
CA PRO A 644 -5.72 -16.89 9.34
C PRO A 644 -7.06 -17.58 9.05
N PRO A 645 -7.14 -18.92 9.17
CA PRO A 645 -8.39 -19.67 9.07
C PRO A 645 -9.45 -19.12 10.05
N THR A 646 -10.48 -18.50 9.48
CA THR A 646 -11.56 -17.88 10.25
C THR A 646 -12.84 -18.66 10.04
N LEU A 647 -13.35 -19.29 11.10
CA LEU A 647 -14.57 -20.08 11.09
C LEU A 647 -15.69 -19.32 11.78
N VAL A 648 -16.84 -19.26 11.10
CA VAL A 648 -18.08 -18.72 11.64
C VAL A 648 -19.00 -19.88 11.99
N LEU A 649 -19.23 -20.07 13.28
CA LEU A 649 -20.17 -21.01 13.86
C LEU A 649 -21.53 -20.33 13.93
N PHE A 650 -22.57 -20.98 13.40
CA PHE A 650 -23.94 -20.49 13.47
C PHE A 650 -24.71 -21.27 14.51
N GLY A 651 -25.34 -20.55 15.44
CA GLY A 651 -25.95 -21.20 16.59
C GLY A 651 -26.67 -20.25 17.53
N SER A 652 -26.94 -20.76 18.72
CA SER A 652 -27.51 -19.99 19.83
C SER A 652 -26.73 -20.25 21.12
N GLY A 653 -26.69 -19.28 22.02
CA GLY A 653 -25.96 -19.38 23.29
C GLY A 653 -24.54 -18.84 23.18
N GLN A 654 -23.73 -19.06 24.21
CA GLN A 654 -22.32 -18.64 24.26
C GLN A 654 -21.42 -19.86 24.47
N LEU A 655 -20.27 -19.89 23.82
CA LEU A 655 -19.25 -20.91 24.04
C LEU A 655 -18.38 -20.53 25.24
N THR A 656 -18.09 -21.50 26.10
CA THR A 656 -17.11 -21.29 27.17
C THR A 656 -15.70 -21.25 26.57
N PRO A 657 -14.74 -20.52 27.18
CA PRO A 657 -13.35 -20.49 26.70
C PRO A 657 -12.71 -21.88 26.64
N ALA A 658 -13.07 -22.78 27.55
CA ALA A 658 -12.58 -24.16 27.54
C ALA A 658 -13.09 -24.94 26.31
N TYR A 659 -14.35 -24.76 25.93
CA TYR A 659 -14.92 -25.41 24.76
C TYR A 659 -14.41 -24.81 23.45
N GLN A 660 -14.17 -23.50 23.40
CA GLN A 660 -13.50 -22.87 22.26
C GLN A 660 -12.11 -23.48 22.03
N ARG A 661 -11.30 -23.62 23.09
CA ARG A 661 -9.99 -24.29 23.01
C ARG A 661 -10.08 -25.75 22.57
N TYR A 662 -11.12 -26.48 22.98
CA TYR A 662 -11.38 -27.85 22.52
C TYR A 662 -11.66 -27.90 21.02
N LEU A 663 -12.52 -27.01 20.50
CA LEU A 663 -12.80 -26.91 19.07
C LEU A 663 -11.54 -26.53 18.29
N GLU A 664 -10.79 -25.52 18.73
CA GLU A 664 -9.54 -25.15 18.08
C GLU A 664 -8.54 -26.31 18.04
N ARG A 665 -8.34 -27.02 19.15
CA ARG A 665 -7.42 -28.16 19.23
C ARG A 665 -7.81 -29.27 18.25
N THR A 666 -9.09 -29.68 18.26
CA THR A 666 -9.57 -30.74 17.35
C THR A 666 -9.51 -30.34 15.88
N LEU A 667 -9.74 -29.05 15.57
CA LEU A 667 -9.55 -28.51 14.23
C LEU A 667 -8.07 -28.59 13.81
N ARG A 668 -7.14 -28.16 14.68
CA ARG A 668 -5.70 -28.23 14.40
C ARG A 668 -5.23 -29.68 14.18
N GLU A 669 -5.67 -30.60 15.03
CA GLU A 669 -5.32 -32.03 14.95
C GLU A 669 -5.81 -32.67 13.64
N ARG A 670 -7.04 -32.37 13.21
CA ARG A 670 -7.63 -32.97 12.01
C ARG A 670 -7.04 -32.42 10.70
N TYR A 671 -6.82 -31.12 10.64
CA TYR A 671 -6.45 -30.42 9.40
C TYR A 671 -4.99 -29.99 9.34
N GLY A 672 -4.17 -30.39 10.32
CA GLY A 672 -2.73 -30.12 10.29
C GLY A 672 -2.38 -28.63 10.36
N LEU A 673 -3.17 -27.83 11.08
CA LEU A 673 -3.01 -26.36 11.20
C LEU A 673 -1.85 -25.98 12.15
N VAL A 674 -0.67 -26.51 11.88
CA VAL A 674 0.55 -26.33 12.69
C VAL A 674 1.02 -24.89 12.58
N GLY A 675 1.38 -24.26 13.70
CA GLY A 675 1.83 -22.87 13.69
C GLY A 675 0.77 -21.86 13.28
N THR A 676 -0.50 -22.24 13.18
CA THR A 676 -1.57 -21.37 12.67
C THR A 676 -2.59 -21.02 13.78
N PRO A 677 -2.89 -19.73 14.00
CA PRO A 677 -4.01 -19.34 14.85
C PRO A 677 -5.33 -19.63 14.14
N VAL A 678 -6.36 -20.01 14.90
CA VAL A 678 -7.70 -20.28 14.38
C VAL A 678 -8.65 -19.25 14.98
N ARG A 679 -9.37 -18.50 14.13
CA ARG A 679 -10.36 -17.51 14.59
C ARG A 679 -11.75 -18.15 14.60
N LEU A 680 -12.30 -18.41 15.78
CA LEU A 680 -13.67 -18.90 15.93
C LEU A 680 -14.62 -17.74 16.29
N ARG A 681 -15.57 -17.44 15.40
CA ARG A 681 -16.65 -16.48 15.65
C ARG A 681 -17.98 -17.21 15.79
N LEU A 682 -18.77 -16.87 16.80
CA LEU A 682 -20.13 -17.38 16.95
C LEU A 682 -21.14 -16.32 16.53
N ARG A 683 -21.96 -16.61 15.51
CA ARG A 683 -23.05 -15.73 15.08
C ARG A 683 -24.36 -16.24 15.65
N GLY A 684 -24.99 -15.42 16.49
CA GLY A 684 -26.32 -15.69 17.04
C GLY A 684 -27.37 -15.59 15.93
N GLY A 685 -28.14 -16.65 15.72
CA GLY A 685 -29.29 -16.56 14.82
C GLY A 685 -30.28 -15.53 15.36
N ARG A 686 -30.66 -14.51 14.56
CA ARG A 686 -31.84 -13.68 14.86
C ARG A 686 -33.00 -14.63 15.12
N ARG A 687 -33.72 -14.43 16.23
CA ARG A 687 -35.03 -15.06 16.42
C ARG A 687 -35.87 -14.64 15.23
N ALA A 688 -36.15 -15.56 14.32
CA ALA A 688 -37.36 -15.45 13.52
C ALA A 688 -38.50 -15.48 14.54
N GLU A 689 -39.08 -14.32 14.85
CA GLU A 689 -40.36 -14.25 15.54
C GLU A 689 -41.37 -14.95 14.64
N ARG A 690 -41.58 -16.22 14.92
CA ARG A 690 -42.72 -16.97 14.42
C ARG A 690 -43.95 -16.27 14.95
N SER A 691 -44.71 -15.69 14.04
CA SER A 691 -46.12 -15.36 14.16
C SER A 691 -46.83 -16.35 15.09
N ARG A 692 -47.40 -15.82 16.17
CA ARG A 692 -48.60 -16.30 16.83
C ARG A 692 -49.44 -15.12 17.24
#